data_AF-A0A353X8M3-F1
#
_entry.id   AF-A0A353X8M3-F1
#
_cell.length_a   1.000
_cell.length_b   1.000
_cell.length_c   1.000
_cell.angle_alpha   90.00
_cell.angle_beta   90.00
_cell.angle_gamma   90.00
#
_symmetry.space_group_name_H-M   'P 1'
#
loop_
_entity.id
_entity.type
_entity.pdbx_description
1 polymer ?
#
loop_
_entity_poly.entity_id
_entity_poly.type
_entity_poly.pdbx_seq_one_letter_code
_entity_poly.pdbx_strand_id
1 'polypeptide(L)'
;TGGADLLIVPVAGSAWRVPAVWEHPQFTVLPSAVGLVIRPKVDDLALTVTEEGVVIARPGGLALTPPGDKAARPAASPSLDAEAEKGPVLYNLSAWRGGTPEDLAPARILILAGTHDAPEAARVGGVLTLARMHLAHGRGAEALGLLRYAAALSPGLTNAPDFLAWRGAALALTRRSAAAFADLSTPALDGFPEVDYWRAFALADLGDWHQAAALLPAPPGPLPRYPEPVRTRLALALAEVSLRAGAVDEGQAFLALVQVPEEGPLAHPFGAAKAYLAGEAARQRGDARAAQEAWAPVLAGADTLYRVKATLAATRLLREEGVLSSGQAIDQLERVRYLWRGDGLEAQILLALGGLYCDQSQYAKGLTLMRRAAAIAAHTDLGQEIVAEMEARFTGLFGNKERLAALPPPEAAALYEAFGELVPAGPEGDALTADLAGHLIDAGLLDQGAALLAGQVDRGAAGETARRLAAVYLMADKPAEALVVLDGADCGGAQTCAREVALLRAKALSQQGRPSEALASLASLPDGGQGEDAARARVDIAWRSQDWASAAGALDDLLRALSAQPIPGPEPPAPAPETANLVLRRAVALRLSGEEGRRELAQWRASWGPAMAGTEEGPAFGVVTDPGVLPGSGSVPGPSPAEDARLWQETLQGADLFSTFLERYKKRQPPPPP
;
A
#
# COMPACT_ATOMS: atom_id res chain seq x y z
N THR A 1 -54.29 -49.41 62.25
CA THR A 1 -54.79 -49.30 60.86
C THR A 1 -54.53 -47.89 60.36
N GLY A 2 -53.28 -47.62 59.95
CA GLY A 2 -52.94 -46.40 59.21
C GLY A 2 -52.79 -46.78 57.75
N GLY A 3 -53.64 -46.24 56.87
CA GLY A 3 -53.48 -46.43 55.43
C GLY A 3 -52.16 -45.82 54.99
N ALA A 4 -51.31 -46.59 54.34
CA ALA A 4 -50.10 -46.04 53.73
C ALA A 4 -50.52 -45.35 52.43
N ASP A 5 -50.36 -44.03 52.35
CA ASP A 5 -50.57 -43.28 51.11
C ASP A 5 -49.52 -43.74 50.09
N LEU A 6 -49.99 -44.22 48.94
CA LEU A 6 -49.13 -44.66 47.84
C LEU A 6 -49.08 -43.56 46.78
N LEU A 7 -47.88 -43.24 46.32
CA LEU A 7 -47.67 -42.34 45.18
C LEU A 7 -47.59 -43.19 43.91
N ILE A 8 -48.47 -42.89 42.95
CA ILE A 8 -48.60 -43.67 41.71
C ILE A 8 -48.30 -42.75 40.52
N VAL A 9 -47.39 -43.18 39.65
CA VAL A 9 -47.09 -42.50 38.38
C VAL A 9 -47.61 -43.36 37.23
N PRO A 10 -48.73 -42.98 36.60
CA PRO A 10 -49.26 -43.67 35.44
C PRO A 10 -48.44 -43.33 34.18
N VAL A 11 -48.29 -44.29 33.28
CA VAL A 11 -47.55 -44.16 32.02
C VAL A 11 -48.32 -44.83 30.90
N ALA A 12 -48.18 -44.32 29.66
CA ALA A 12 -49.01 -44.75 28.52
C ALA A 12 -48.60 -46.11 27.90
N GLY A 13 -47.47 -46.71 28.29
CA GLY A 13 -46.96 -47.94 27.67
C GLY A 13 -46.21 -48.86 28.63
N SER A 14 -46.22 -50.17 28.33
CA SER A 14 -45.64 -51.24 29.16
C SER A 14 -44.10 -51.30 29.18
N ALA A 15 -43.43 -50.40 28.47
CA ALA A 15 -41.97 -50.27 28.48
C ALA A 15 -41.43 -49.89 29.87
N TRP A 16 -42.24 -49.21 30.68
CA TRP A 16 -41.90 -48.74 32.02
C TRP A 16 -42.52 -49.66 33.08
N ARG A 17 -41.89 -50.82 33.29
CA ARG A 17 -42.23 -51.79 34.35
C ARG A 17 -41.17 -51.79 35.43
N VAL A 18 -41.57 -52.01 36.67
CA VAL A 18 -40.65 -52.23 37.79
C VAL A 18 -40.72 -53.71 38.18
N PRO A 19 -39.72 -54.53 37.82
CA PRO A 19 -39.81 -55.99 37.97
C PRO A 19 -39.56 -56.46 39.41
N ALA A 20 -38.92 -55.65 40.25
CA ALA A 20 -38.54 -56.03 41.61
C ALA A 20 -38.66 -54.84 42.58
N VAL A 21 -38.79 -55.13 43.86
CA VAL A 21 -38.81 -54.11 44.91
C VAL A 21 -37.46 -53.41 44.94
N TRP A 22 -37.45 -52.08 44.92
CA TRP A 22 -36.25 -51.29 45.19
C TRP A 22 -36.39 -50.56 46.52
N GLU A 23 -35.49 -50.87 47.44
CA GLU A 23 -35.50 -50.34 48.81
C GLU A 23 -34.57 -49.14 48.94
N HIS A 24 -35.12 -48.01 49.38
CA HIS A 24 -34.38 -46.83 49.80
C HIS A 24 -34.67 -46.55 51.29
N PRO A 25 -33.76 -45.92 52.05
CA PRO A 25 -34.01 -45.59 53.46
C PRO A 25 -35.27 -44.75 53.70
N GLN A 26 -35.70 -43.97 52.69
CA GLN A 26 -36.77 -42.97 52.81
C GLN A 26 -38.02 -43.26 51.97
N PHE A 27 -38.00 -44.28 51.10
CA PHE A 27 -39.15 -44.75 50.34
C PHE A 27 -38.89 -46.17 49.82
N THR A 28 -39.93 -46.86 49.38
CA THR A 28 -39.82 -48.17 48.71
C THR A 28 -40.52 -48.09 47.36
N VAL A 29 -39.86 -48.51 46.29
CA VAL A 29 -40.51 -48.70 44.99
C VAL A 29 -41.03 -50.13 44.92
N LEU A 30 -42.33 -50.26 44.68
CA LEU A 30 -43.01 -51.54 44.59
C LEU A 30 -42.99 -52.08 43.15
N PRO A 31 -43.00 -53.41 42.96
CA PRO A 31 -43.12 -54.01 41.64
C PRO A 31 -44.43 -53.57 40.97
N SER A 32 -44.35 -53.16 39.71
CA SER A 32 -45.51 -52.75 38.92
C SER A 32 -45.38 -53.26 37.50
N ALA A 33 -46.49 -53.77 36.96
CA ALA A 33 -46.58 -54.24 35.58
C ALA A 33 -46.51 -53.09 34.57
N VAL A 34 -47.03 -51.91 34.93
CA VAL A 34 -47.00 -50.67 34.14
C VAL A 34 -46.94 -49.48 35.08
N GLY A 35 -45.99 -48.56 34.87
CA GLY A 35 -45.81 -47.37 35.68
C GLY A 35 -45.03 -47.62 36.96
N LEU A 36 -45.07 -46.64 37.87
CA LEU A 36 -44.26 -46.61 39.08
C LEU A 36 -45.16 -46.47 40.32
N VAL A 37 -44.98 -47.33 41.32
CA VAL A 37 -45.68 -47.24 42.61
C VAL A 37 -44.64 -47.06 43.70
N ILE A 38 -44.75 -45.98 44.46
CA ILE A 38 -43.83 -45.62 45.54
C ILE A 38 -44.60 -45.60 46.85
N ARG A 39 -44.06 -46.30 47.83
CA ARG A 39 -44.46 -46.21 49.23
C ARG A 39 -43.50 -45.27 49.96
N PRO A 40 -43.91 -44.04 50.30
CA PRO A 40 -43.10 -43.15 51.12
C PRO A 40 -42.91 -43.74 52.52
N LYS A 41 -41.71 -43.57 53.11
CA LYS A 41 -41.44 -43.84 54.53
C LYS A 41 -41.36 -42.53 55.34
N VAL A 42 -41.54 -41.38 54.67
CA VAL A 42 -41.43 -40.02 55.19
C VAL A 42 -42.50 -39.13 54.55
N ASP A 43 -42.98 -38.13 55.28
CA ASP A 43 -44.19 -37.37 54.91
C ASP A 43 -43.95 -36.25 53.88
N ASP A 44 -42.70 -35.84 53.67
CA ASP A 44 -42.27 -34.68 52.86
C ASP A 44 -41.60 -35.12 51.53
N LEU A 45 -41.96 -36.30 51.03
CA LEU A 45 -41.48 -36.81 49.74
C LEU A 45 -42.20 -36.10 48.58
N ALA A 46 -41.45 -35.39 47.74
CA ALA A 46 -41.95 -34.75 46.54
C ALA A 46 -41.61 -35.60 45.30
N LEU A 47 -42.60 -35.76 44.40
CA LEU A 47 -42.44 -36.47 43.14
C LEU A 47 -42.71 -35.52 41.97
N THR A 48 -41.80 -35.49 41.00
CA THR A 48 -41.95 -34.69 39.78
C THR A 48 -41.67 -35.57 38.57
N VAL A 49 -42.58 -35.58 37.61
CA VAL A 49 -42.42 -36.29 36.34
C VAL A 49 -41.82 -35.32 35.33
N THR A 50 -40.71 -35.70 34.70
CA THR A 50 -40.03 -34.95 33.63
C THR A 50 -40.05 -35.75 32.33
N GLU A 51 -39.64 -35.14 31.22
CA GLU A 51 -39.53 -35.86 29.92
C GLU A 51 -38.50 -37.01 29.95
N GLU A 52 -37.51 -36.94 30.86
CA GLU A 52 -36.43 -37.92 31.01
C GLU A 52 -36.71 -38.99 32.09
N GLY A 53 -37.75 -38.84 32.93
CA GLY A 53 -38.10 -39.82 33.96
C GLY A 53 -38.89 -39.27 35.14
N VAL A 54 -38.72 -39.90 36.32
CA VAL A 54 -39.37 -39.49 37.57
C VAL A 54 -38.29 -39.08 38.57
N VAL A 55 -38.37 -37.84 39.05
CA VAL A 55 -37.50 -37.28 40.09
C VAL A 55 -38.19 -37.38 41.44
N ILE A 56 -37.50 -37.98 42.41
CA ILE A 56 -37.94 -38.08 43.81
C ILE A 56 -37.03 -37.19 44.64
N ALA A 57 -37.61 -36.20 45.33
CA ALA A 57 -36.86 -35.21 46.09
C ALA A 57 -37.46 -34.98 47.48
N ARG A 58 -36.66 -34.41 48.38
CA ARG A 58 -37.10 -33.87 49.68
C ARG A 58 -36.50 -32.47 49.87
N PRO A 59 -37.12 -31.58 50.65
CA PRO A 59 -36.60 -30.23 50.94
C PRO A 59 -35.18 -30.18 51.53
N GLY A 60 -34.68 -31.29 52.10
CA GLY A 60 -33.31 -31.45 52.62
C GLY A 60 -32.41 -32.43 51.87
N GLY A 61 -32.83 -32.91 50.68
CA GLY A 61 -32.15 -33.97 49.92
C GLY A 61 -32.42 -35.39 50.45
N LEU A 62 -32.10 -36.40 49.64
CA LEU A 62 -32.22 -37.81 50.05
C LEU A 62 -30.94 -38.28 50.78
N ALA A 63 -31.10 -39.24 51.69
CA ALA A 63 -30.04 -39.70 52.59
C ALA A 63 -28.82 -40.31 51.88
N LEU A 64 -28.96 -40.70 50.60
CA LEU A 64 -27.91 -41.33 49.78
C LEU A 64 -27.51 -40.50 48.55
N THR A 65 -27.94 -39.24 48.46
CA THR A 65 -27.55 -38.33 47.37
C THR A 65 -26.08 -37.91 47.53
N PRO A 66 -25.22 -38.04 46.48
CA PRO A 66 -23.85 -37.54 46.52
C PRO A 66 -23.79 -36.05 46.89
N PRO A 67 -22.75 -35.56 47.58
CA PRO A 67 -22.67 -34.17 48.04
C PRO A 67 -22.86 -33.12 46.93
N GLY A 68 -22.51 -33.45 45.68
CA GLY A 68 -22.69 -32.58 44.51
C GLY A 68 -24.13 -32.36 44.05
N ASP A 69 -25.05 -33.26 44.39
CA ASP A 69 -26.47 -33.18 43.98
C ASP A 69 -27.38 -32.59 45.08
N LYS A 70 -26.83 -32.31 46.28
CA LYS A 70 -27.58 -31.71 47.40
C LYS A 70 -27.86 -30.20 47.20
N ALA A 71 -27.30 -29.59 46.15
CA ALA A 71 -27.41 -28.16 45.86
C ALA A 71 -28.32 -27.82 44.65
N ALA A 72 -29.09 -28.77 44.12
CA ALA A 72 -30.10 -28.47 43.10
C ALA A 72 -31.38 -27.90 43.74
N ARG A 73 -31.29 -26.66 44.25
CA ARG A 73 -32.47 -25.79 44.30
C ARG A 73 -32.74 -25.34 42.85
N PRO A 74 -33.96 -25.42 42.31
CA PRO A 74 -34.32 -24.56 41.20
C PRO A 74 -34.38 -23.14 41.77
N ALA A 75 -33.24 -22.44 41.75
CA ALA A 75 -33.26 -21.00 41.87
C ALA A 75 -34.09 -20.52 40.68
N ALA A 76 -35.19 -19.83 40.97
CA ALA A 76 -35.91 -19.05 39.98
C ALA A 76 -34.89 -18.14 39.27
N SER A 77 -34.51 -18.52 38.06
CA SER A 77 -33.82 -17.61 37.15
C SER A 77 -34.87 -16.59 36.71
N PRO A 78 -34.58 -15.28 36.73
CA PRO A 78 -35.39 -14.35 35.97
C PRO A 78 -35.25 -14.75 34.51
N SER A 79 -36.37 -15.13 33.92
CA SER A 79 -36.51 -15.38 32.50
C SER A 79 -36.06 -14.14 31.71
N LEU A 80 -34.95 -14.28 31.01
CA LEU A 80 -34.63 -13.52 29.81
C LEU A 80 -34.40 -14.57 28.72
N ASP A 81 -35.47 -14.80 27.94
CA ASP A 81 -35.51 -15.31 26.58
C ASP A 81 -34.36 -16.24 26.17
N ALA A 82 -34.49 -17.51 26.54
CA ALA A 82 -33.66 -18.60 26.03
C ALA A 82 -34.48 -19.45 25.04
N GLU A 83 -34.74 -18.89 23.86
CA GLU A 83 -35.27 -19.65 22.71
C GLU A 83 -34.20 -19.93 21.64
N ALA A 84 -32.91 -19.79 21.94
CA ALA A 84 -31.83 -20.16 21.02
C ALA A 84 -30.86 -21.18 21.63
N GLU A 85 -30.54 -22.19 20.82
CA GLU A 85 -29.49 -23.23 20.96
C GLU A 85 -29.88 -24.59 21.59
N LYS A 86 -30.60 -25.42 20.81
CA LYS A 86 -30.58 -26.90 20.89
C LYS A 86 -29.45 -27.47 20.00
N GLY A 87 -28.21 -27.07 20.24
CA GLY A 87 -27.02 -27.62 19.59
C GLY A 87 -26.14 -28.43 20.56
N PRO A 88 -25.32 -29.39 20.09
CA PRO A 88 -24.37 -30.07 20.95
C PRO A 88 -23.30 -29.09 21.46
N VAL A 89 -23.07 -29.06 22.79
CA VAL A 89 -22.14 -28.11 23.44
C VAL A 89 -20.79 -28.78 23.70
N LEU A 90 -19.75 -28.29 23.03
CA LEU A 90 -18.34 -28.67 23.20
C LEU A 90 -17.67 -27.96 24.37
N TYR A 91 -18.03 -26.71 24.68
CA TYR A 91 -17.36 -25.90 25.71
C TYR A 91 -18.26 -25.57 26.91
N ASN A 92 -18.35 -26.48 27.87
CA ASN A 92 -19.02 -26.22 29.14
C ASN A 92 -18.05 -25.72 30.23
N LEU A 93 -17.36 -24.60 29.95
CA LEU A 93 -16.29 -24.09 30.81
C LEU A 93 -16.76 -23.76 32.23
N SER A 94 -17.98 -23.26 32.40
CA SER A 94 -18.53 -22.95 33.72
C SER A 94 -18.73 -24.20 34.57
N ALA A 95 -19.26 -25.29 34.00
CA ALA A 95 -19.38 -26.55 34.73
C ALA A 95 -18.02 -27.19 35.05
N TRP A 96 -17.03 -27.01 34.17
CA TRP A 96 -15.70 -27.60 34.36
C TRP A 96 -14.82 -26.84 35.37
N ARG A 97 -15.16 -25.59 35.70
CA ARG A 97 -14.33 -24.73 36.55
C ARG A 97 -14.09 -25.34 37.93
N GLY A 98 -15.09 -26.04 38.48
CA GLY A 98 -14.95 -26.79 39.73
C GLY A 98 -14.63 -25.95 40.97
N GLY A 99 -14.90 -24.64 40.94
CA GLY A 99 -14.66 -23.72 42.07
C GLY A 99 -13.84 -22.48 41.71
N THR A 100 -13.28 -21.87 42.74
CA THR A 100 -12.37 -20.72 42.68
C THR A 100 -10.95 -21.13 42.26
N PRO A 101 -10.07 -20.20 41.85
CA PRO A 101 -8.67 -20.53 41.55
C PRO A 101 -7.94 -21.25 42.68
N GLU A 102 -8.31 -20.99 43.93
CA GLU A 102 -7.76 -21.60 45.14
C GLU A 102 -8.14 -23.09 45.25
N ASP A 103 -9.32 -23.48 44.76
CA ASP A 103 -9.83 -24.85 44.77
C ASP A 103 -9.11 -25.76 43.75
N LEU A 104 -8.40 -25.18 42.79
CA LEU A 104 -7.75 -25.91 41.71
C LEU A 104 -6.61 -26.82 42.20
N ALA A 105 -5.81 -26.36 43.17
CA ALA A 105 -4.70 -27.16 43.69
C ALA A 105 -5.20 -28.40 44.49
N PRO A 106 -6.13 -28.27 45.45
CA PRO A 106 -6.77 -29.41 46.10
C PRO A 106 -7.45 -30.38 45.13
N ALA A 107 -8.23 -29.85 44.16
CA ALA A 107 -8.91 -30.68 43.16
C ALA A 107 -7.91 -31.47 42.30
N ARG A 108 -6.80 -30.84 41.91
CA ARG A 108 -5.71 -31.50 41.18
C ARG A 108 -5.14 -32.67 41.95
N ILE A 109 -4.83 -32.49 43.24
CA ILE A 109 -4.29 -33.55 44.09
C ILE A 109 -5.27 -34.71 44.19
N LEU A 110 -6.55 -34.42 44.44
CA LEU A 110 -7.61 -35.42 44.58
C LEU A 110 -7.76 -36.26 43.30
N ILE A 111 -7.83 -35.62 42.14
CA ILE A 111 -8.02 -36.31 40.86
C ILE A 111 -6.78 -37.12 40.49
N LEU A 112 -5.56 -36.58 40.70
CA LEU A 112 -4.33 -37.35 40.44
C LEU A 112 -4.19 -38.55 41.39
N ALA A 113 -4.50 -38.40 42.67
CA ALA A 113 -4.49 -39.51 43.63
C ALA A 113 -5.52 -40.59 43.26
N GLY A 114 -6.73 -40.19 42.85
CA GLY A 114 -7.78 -41.12 42.43
C GLY A 114 -7.53 -41.79 41.08
N THR A 115 -6.57 -41.32 40.29
CA THR A 115 -6.26 -41.86 38.94
C THR A 115 -4.99 -42.68 38.88
N HIS A 116 -4.14 -42.63 39.92
CA HIS A 116 -2.84 -43.31 39.94
C HIS A 116 -2.95 -44.82 39.75
N ASP A 117 -3.82 -45.48 40.53
CA ASP A 117 -4.04 -46.94 40.50
C ASP A 117 -5.26 -47.33 39.64
N ALA A 118 -5.87 -46.36 38.94
CA ALA A 118 -7.09 -46.60 38.17
C ALA A 118 -6.79 -47.34 36.84
N PRO A 119 -7.75 -48.15 36.34
CA PRO A 119 -7.69 -48.69 34.98
C PRO A 119 -7.48 -47.58 33.94
N GLU A 120 -6.83 -47.92 32.82
CA GLU A 120 -6.40 -46.95 31.81
C GLU A 120 -7.51 -46.00 31.35
N ALA A 121 -8.72 -46.50 31.09
CA ALA A 121 -9.87 -45.68 30.71
C ALA A 121 -10.26 -44.65 31.79
N ALA A 122 -10.25 -45.04 33.07
CA ALA A 122 -10.54 -44.15 34.19
C ALA A 122 -9.42 -43.10 34.40
N ARG A 123 -8.16 -43.50 34.15
CA ARG A 123 -7.00 -42.60 34.19
C ARG A 123 -7.10 -41.54 33.10
N VAL A 124 -7.40 -41.94 31.85
CA VAL A 124 -7.64 -41.02 30.73
C VAL A 124 -8.78 -40.05 31.06
N GLY A 125 -9.91 -40.56 31.58
CA GLY A 125 -11.05 -39.71 31.97
C GLY A 125 -10.70 -38.68 33.05
N GLY A 126 -9.88 -39.04 34.04
CA GLY A 126 -9.42 -38.11 35.07
C GLY A 126 -8.43 -37.07 34.55
N VAL A 127 -7.50 -37.46 33.66
CA VAL A 127 -6.59 -36.51 32.99
C VAL A 127 -7.37 -35.51 32.13
N LEU A 128 -8.37 -35.97 31.38
CA LEU A 128 -9.26 -35.09 30.59
C LEU A 128 -10.09 -34.16 31.47
N THR A 129 -10.52 -34.62 32.65
CA THR A 129 -11.21 -33.78 33.63
C THR A 129 -10.30 -32.67 34.14
N LEU A 130 -9.04 -32.98 34.47
CA LEU A 130 -8.06 -31.97 34.84
C LEU A 130 -7.78 -30.99 33.70
N ALA A 131 -7.64 -31.48 32.46
CA ALA A 131 -7.42 -30.63 31.31
C ALA A 131 -8.54 -29.61 31.12
N ARG A 132 -9.81 -30.05 31.19
CA ARG A 132 -11.00 -29.20 31.09
C ARG A 132 -11.08 -28.18 32.24
N MET A 133 -10.74 -28.59 33.46
CA MET A 133 -10.70 -27.69 34.62
C MET A 133 -9.62 -26.61 34.42
N HIS A 134 -8.41 -26.99 34.02
CA HIS A 134 -7.34 -26.03 33.70
C HIS A 134 -7.75 -25.06 32.58
N LEU A 135 -8.40 -25.56 31.53
CA LEU A 135 -8.92 -24.74 30.44
C LEU A 135 -9.94 -23.71 30.94
N ALA A 136 -10.89 -24.11 31.80
CA ALA A 136 -11.88 -23.22 32.41
C ALA A 136 -11.27 -22.13 33.31
N HIS A 137 -10.09 -22.37 33.88
CA HIS A 137 -9.31 -21.36 34.62
C HIS A 137 -8.38 -20.53 33.72
N GLY A 138 -8.48 -20.66 32.39
CA GLY A 138 -7.63 -19.93 31.43
C GLY A 138 -6.17 -20.42 31.39
N ARG A 139 -5.87 -21.56 32.01
CA ARG A 139 -4.52 -22.17 32.09
C ARG A 139 -4.25 -23.05 30.88
N GLY A 140 -4.12 -22.42 29.72
CA GLY A 140 -3.99 -23.10 28.42
C GLY A 140 -2.76 -24.02 28.32
N ALA A 141 -1.63 -23.65 28.93
CA ALA A 141 -0.41 -24.46 28.86
C ALA A 141 -0.53 -25.77 29.62
N GLU A 142 -1.10 -25.72 30.83
CA GLU A 142 -1.37 -26.88 31.67
C GLU A 142 -2.43 -27.78 31.04
N ALA A 143 -3.52 -27.19 30.53
CA ALA A 143 -4.54 -27.92 29.79
C ALA A 143 -3.93 -28.65 28.58
N LEU A 144 -3.11 -27.96 27.78
CA LEU A 144 -2.45 -28.55 26.61
C LEU A 144 -1.50 -29.70 26.99
N GLY A 145 -0.74 -29.56 28.08
CA GLY A 145 0.12 -30.62 28.59
C GLY A 145 -0.66 -31.88 28.98
N LEU A 146 -1.78 -31.70 29.69
CA LEU A 146 -2.66 -32.79 30.09
C LEU A 146 -3.37 -33.44 28.89
N LEU A 147 -3.82 -32.66 27.91
CA LEU A 147 -4.42 -33.19 26.67
C LEU A 147 -3.41 -34.03 25.87
N ARG A 148 -2.15 -33.58 25.77
CA ARG A 148 -1.07 -34.35 25.14
C ARG A 148 -0.81 -35.66 25.88
N TYR A 149 -0.82 -35.63 27.21
CA TYR A 149 -0.67 -36.84 28.02
C TYR A 149 -1.85 -37.80 27.82
N ALA A 150 -3.09 -37.29 27.79
CA ALA A 150 -4.28 -38.09 27.51
C ALA A 150 -4.21 -38.75 26.12
N ALA A 151 -3.77 -38.03 25.09
CA ALA A 151 -3.59 -38.58 23.75
C ALA A 151 -2.47 -39.64 23.67
N ALA A 152 -1.43 -39.52 24.49
CA ALA A 152 -0.38 -40.54 24.58
C ALA A 152 -0.88 -41.83 25.23
N LEU A 153 -1.79 -41.71 26.22
CA LEU A 153 -2.45 -42.86 26.84
C LEU A 153 -3.49 -43.49 25.91
N SER A 154 -4.28 -42.69 25.20
CA SER A 154 -5.31 -43.17 24.27
C SER A 154 -5.22 -42.42 22.93
N PRO A 155 -4.49 -42.97 21.94
CA PRO A 155 -4.33 -42.34 20.63
C PRO A 155 -5.65 -42.12 19.87
N GLY A 156 -6.68 -42.92 20.14
CA GLY A 156 -8.01 -42.78 19.51
C GLY A 156 -8.71 -41.45 19.83
N LEU A 157 -8.29 -40.73 20.87
CA LEU A 157 -8.85 -39.42 21.23
C LEU A 157 -8.54 -38.33 20.21
N THR A 158 -7.45 -38.43 19.45
CA THR A 158 -6.96 -37.32 18.62
C THR A 158 -7.91 -36.91 17.49
N ASN A 159 -8.88 -37.77 17.15
CA ASN A 159 -9.86 -37.53 16.10
C ASN A 159 -11.25 -37.20 16.66
N ALA A 160 -11.43 -37.21 17.99
CA ALA A 160 -12.71 -36.88 18.60
C ALA A 160 -12.97 -35.37 18.52
N PRO A 161 -14.18 -34.92 18.11
CA PRO A 161 -14.53 -33.49 18.01
C PRO A 161 -14.23 -32.73 19.30
N ASP A 162 -14.70 -33.22 20.44
CA ASP A 162 -14.47 -32.64 21.77
C ASP A 162 -12.98 -32.43 22.07
N PHE A 163 -12.16 -33.44 21.77
CA PHE A 163 -10.73 -33.38 22.05
C PHE A 163 -10.02 -32.36 21.14
N LEU A 164 -10.37 -32.31 19.85
CA LEU A 164 -9.86 -31.32 18.90
C LEU A 164 -10.23 -29.90 19.33
N ALA A 165 -11.48 -29.69 19.75
CA ALA A 165 -11.98 -28.42 20.26
C ALA A 165 -11.20 -27.95 21.50
N TRP A 166 -11.05 -28.81 22.51
CA TRP A 166 -10.33 -28.46 23.74
C TRP A 166 -8.84 -28.20 23.48
N ARG A 167 -8.22 -28.99 22.60
CA ARG A 167 -6.81 -28.82 22.21
C ARG A 167 -6.62 -27.52 21.43
N GLY A 168 -7.52 -27.22 20.50
CA GLY A 168 -7.55 -25.98 19.74
C GLY A 168 -7.68 -24.75 20.65
N ALA A 169 -8.65 -24.76 21.58
CA ALA A 169 -8.82 -23.69 22.57
C ALA A 169 -7.57 -23.52 23.46
N ALA A 170 -6.98 -24.62 23.95
CA ALA A 170 -5.75 -24.58 24.74
C ALA A 170 -4.56 -24.02 23.94
N LEU A 171 -4.40 -24.44 22.68
CA LEU A 171 -3.39 -23.91 21.77
C LEU A 171 -3.57 -22.39 21.55
N ALA A 172 -4.80 -21.94 21.32
CA ALA A 172 -5.11 -20.53 21.11
C ALA A 172 -4.78 -19.68 22.36
N LEU A 173 -5.14 -20.16 23.56
CA LEU A 173 -4.78 -19.48 24.82
C LEU A 173 -3.27 -19.42 25.06
N THR A 174 -2.48 -20.29 24.41
CA THR A 174 -1.01 -20.27 24.46
C THR A 174 -0.34 -19.53 23.31
N ARG A 175 -1.12 -18.80 22.48
CA ARG A 175 -0.64 -18.07 21.29
C ARG A 175 0.02 -18.98 20.25
N ARG A 176 -0.38 -20.25 20.20
CA ARG A 176 0.01 -21.23 19.17
C ARG A 176 -1.06 -21.28 18.09
N SER A 177 -1.39 -20.11 17.56
CA SER A 177 -2.66 -19.89 16.86
C SER A 177 -2.75 -20.53 15.49
N ALA A 178 -1.62 -20.76 14.80
CA ALA A 178 -1.61 -21.55 13.56
C ALA A 178 -2.04 -23.00 13.80
N ALA A 179 -1.50 -23.63 14.86
CA ALA A 179 -1.89 -24.99 15.24
C ALA A 179 -3.31 -25.03 15.82
N ALA A 180 -3.71 -24.00 16.57
CA ALA A 180 -5.07 -23.87 17.08
C ALA A 180 -6.07 -23.81 15.93
N PHE A 181 -5.83 -22.95 14.95
CA PHE A 181 -6.69 -22.81 13.78
C PHE A 181 -6.75 -24.10 12.96
N ALA A 182 -5.63 -24.80 12.76
CA ALA A 182 -5.62 -26.10 12.08
C ALA A 182 -6.50 -27.14 12.79
N ASP A 183 -6.42 -27.25 14.13
CA ASP A 183 -7.27 -28.15 14.91
C ASP A 183 -8.74 -27.76 14.82
N LEU A 184 -9.03 -26.46 15.02
CA LEU A 184 -10.39 -25.93 15.06
C LEU A 184 -11.06 -25.97 13.69
N SER A 185 -10.32 -25.95 12.60
CA SER A 185 -10.84 -26.00 11.21
C SER A 185 -10.97 -27.42 10.65
N THR A 186 -10.89 -28.45 11.50
CA THR A 186 -11.14 -29.84 11.09
C THR A 186 -12.64 -30.04 10.79
N PRO A 187 -13.04 -30.76 9.71
CA PRO A 187 -14.45 -30.97 9.35
C PRO A 187 -15.32 -31.59 10.46
N ALA A 188 -14.69 -32.30 11.40
CA ALA A 188 -15.35 -32.84 12.59
C ALA A 188 -16.00 -31.77 13.49
N LEU A 189 -15.64 -30.50 13.31
CA LEU A 189 -16.10 -29.36 14.11
C LEU A 189 -17.10 -28.44 13.37
N ASP A 190 -17.45 -28.73 12.12
CA ASP A 190 -18.31 -27.85 11.30
C ASP A 190 -19.74 -27.72 11.84
N GLY A 191 -20.22 -28.72 12.60
CA GLY A 191 -21.54 -28.71 13.23
C GLY A 191 -21.65 -27.88 14.52
N PHE A 192 -20.60 -27.16 14.92
CA PHE A 192 -20.50 -26.51 16.23
C PHE A 192 -20.19 -25.01 16.11
N PRO A 193 -21.21 -24.14 16.05
CA PRO A 193 -21.01 -22.69 15.86
C PRO A 193 -20.14 -22.02 16.91
N GLU A 194 -20.12 -22.53 18.14
CA GLU A 194 -19.27 -21.96 19.20
C GLU A 194 -17.76 -22.09 18.93
N VAL A 195 -17.36 -22.99 18.03
CA VAL A 195 -15.95 -23.14 17.59
C VAL A 195 -15.49 -21.92 16.80
N ASP A 196 -16.40 -21.23 16.12
CA ASP A 196 -16.05 -20.06 15.29
C ASP A 196 -15.52 -18.88 16.10
N TYR A 197 -15.99 -18.68 17.33
CA TYR A 197 -15.39 -17.69 18.25
C TYR A 197 -13.92 -17.99 18.53
N TRP A 198 -13.56 -19.27 18.65
CA TRP A 198 -12.18 -19.70 18.86
C TRP A 198 -11.35 -19.64 17.58
N ARG A 199 -11.94 -19.93 16.42
CA ARG A 199 -11.30 -19.75 15.10
C ARG A 199 -10.97 -18.27 14.87
N ALA A 200 -11.94 -17.38 15.07
CA ALA A 200 -11.76 -15.93 14.98
C ALA A 200 -10.69 -15.43 15.97
N PHE A 201 -10.70 -15.93 17.22
CA PHE A 201 -9.68 -15.61 18.21
C PHE A 201 -8.26 -16.02 17.78
N ALA A 202 -8.11 -17.21 17.17
CA ALA A 202 -6.82 -17.68 16.65
C ALA A 202 -6.37 -16.86 15.42
N LEU A 203 -7.28 -16.55 14.49
CA LEU A 203 -6.97 -15.73 13.31
C LEU A 203 -6.59 -14.29 13.68
N ALA A 204 -7.25 -13.71 14.68
CA ALA A 204 -6.90 -12.39 15.21
C ALA A 204 -5.44 -12.35 15.73
N ASP A 205 -4.97 -13.42 16.37
CA ASP A 205 -3.57 -13.54 16.80
C ASP A 205 -2.60 -13.70 15.61
N LEU A 206 -3.03 -14.39 14.55
CA LEU A 206 -2.26 -14.52 13.31
C LEU A 206 -2.23 -13.22 12.47
N GLY A 207 -3.06 -12.23 12.82
CA GLY A 207 -3.18 -10.98 12.08
C GLY A 207 -4.07 -11.07 10.83
N ASP A 208 -4.78 -12.19 10.63
CA ASP A 208 -5.77 -12.36 9.55
C ASP A 208 -7.13 -11.81 10.00
N TRP A 209 -7.22 -10.48 10.04
CA TRP A 209 -8.39 -9.77 10.57
C TRP A 209 -9.62 -9.93 9.69
N HIS A 210 -9.44 -10.02 8.37
CA HIS A 210 -10.53 -10.18 7.41
C HIS A 210 -11.19 -11.56 7.57
N GLN A 211 -10.41 -12.64 7.60
CA GLN A 211 -10.97 -13.97 7.83
C GLN A 211 -11.53 -14.11 9.25
N ALA A 212 -10.88 -13.51 10.26
CA ALA A 212 -11.40 -13.51 11.62
C ALA A 212 -12.79 -12.88 11.70
N ALA A 213 -12.99 -11.74 11.03
CA ALA A 213 -14.28 -11.05 10.98
C ALA A 213 -15.33 -11.85 10.20
N ALA A 214 -14.95 -12.47 9.09
CA ALA A 214 -15.86 -13.27 8.26
C ALA A 214 -16.38 -14.52 8.99
N LEU A 215 -15.57 -15.12 9.86
CA LEU A 215 -15.97 -16.30 10.65
C LEU A 215 -16.67 -15.94 11.96
N LEU A 216 -16.44 -14.76 12.53
CA LEU A 216 -16.95 -14.39 13.85
C LEU A 216 -18.48 -14.32 13.87
N PRO A 217 -19.18 -15.18 14.65
CA PRO A 217 -20.62 -15.10 14.77
C PRO A 217 -21.05 -13.90 15.62
N ALA A 218 -22.18 -13.29 15.29
CA ALA A 218 -22.85 -12.27 16.08
C ALA A 218 -24.23 -12.78 16.52
N PRO A 219 -24.68 -12.54 17.79
CA PRO A 219 -24.08 -11.78 18.89
C PRO A 219 -23.02 -12.58 19.69
N PRO A 220 -22.51 -12.14 20.87
CA PRO A 220 -21.49 -12.86 21.68
C PRO A 220 -21.87 -14.25 22.24
N GLY A 221 -22.80 -14.97 21.61
CA GLY A 221 -23.20 -16.37 21.82
C GLY A 221 -22.88 -16.97 23.20
N PRO A 222 -21.91 -17.89 23.31
CA PRO A 222 -21.63 -18.62 24.56
C PRO A 222 -20.76 -17.85 25.56
N LEU A 223 -20.09 -16.76 25.16
CA LEU A 223 -19.10 -16.05 25.98
C LEU A 223 -19.65 -15.53 27.33
N PRO A 224 -20.89 -15.03 27.46
CA PRO A 224 -21.45 -14.63 28.76
C PRO A 224 -21.40 -15.75 29.80
N ARG A 225 -21.52 -17.02 29.37
CA ARG A 225 -21.46 -18.21 30.22
C ARG A 225 -20.04 -18.68 30.50
N TYR A 226 -19.01 -18.10 29.87
CA TYR A 226 -17.63 -18.51 30.12
C TYR A 226 -17.11 -17.92 31.44
N PRO A 227 -16.26 -18.66 32.17
CA PRO A 227 -15.45 -18.15 33.27
C PRO A 227 -14.65 -16.89 32.88
N GLU A 228 -14.57 -15.93 33.80
CA GLU A 228 -13.89 -14.64 33.60
C GLU A 228 -12.49 -14.76 32.95
N PRO A 229 -11.57 -15.66 33.38
CA PRO A 229 -10.22 -15.69 32.82
C PRO A 229 -10.16 -16.02 31.33
N VAL A 230 -11.15 -16.76 30.82
CA VAL A 230 -11.28 -17.09 29.40
C VAL A 230 -12.11 -16.03 28.69
N ARG A 231 -13.24 -15.65 29.28
CA ARG A 231 -14.18 -14.66 28.72
C ARG A 231 -13.49 -13.34 28.43
N THR A 232 -12.74 -12.78 29.37
CA THR A 232 -12.07 -11.48 29.23
C THR A 232 -11.09 -11.48 28.05
N ARG A 233 -10.30 -12.54 27.90
CA ARG A 233 -9.30 -12.67 26.82
C ARG A 233 -9.94 -12.78 25.45
N LEU A 234 -10.98 -13.61 25.31
CA LEU A 234 -11.72 -13.75 24.05
C LEU A 234 -12.47 -12.45 23.73
N ALA A 235 -13.18 -11.88 24.70
CA ALA A 235 -13.97 -10.66 24.50
C ALA A 235 -13.12 -9.48 24.01
N LEU A 236 -11.92 -9.28 24.55
CA LEU A 236 -11.02 -8.21 24.08
C LEU A 236 -10.57 -8.43 22.62
N ALA A 237 -10.16 -9.64 22.27
CA ALA A 237 -9.70 -9.94 20.92
C ALA A 237 -10.84 -9.89 19.89
N LEU A 238 -12.01 -10.45 20.23
CA LEU A 238 -13.18 -10.44 19.34
C LEU A 238 -13.79 -9.05 19.20
N ALA A 239 -13.72 -8.22 20.25
CA ALA A 239 -14.04 -6.80 20.13
C ALA A 239 -13.11 -6.10 19.13
N GLU A 240 -11.80 -6.38 19.16
CA GLU A 240 -10.86 -5.83 18.17
C GLU A 240 -11.17 -6.32 16.75
N VAL A 241 -11.54 -7.60 16.58
CA VAL A 241 -11.98 -8.15 15.28
C VAL A 241 -13.21 -7.40 14.76
N SER A 242 -14.27 -7.26 15.56
CA SER A 242 -15.49 -6.55 15.17
C SER A 242 -15.22 -5.09 14.84
N LEU A 243 -14.43 -4.38 15.67
CA LEU A 243 -14.10 -2.97 15.42
C LEU A 243 -13.27 -2.78 14.16
N ARG A 244 -12.34 -3.69 13.85
CA ARG A 244 -11.59 -3.62 12.57
C ARG A 244 -12.46 -3.86 11.35
N ALA A 245 -13.54 -4.65 11.49
CA ALA A 245 -14.53 -4.86 10.46
C ALA A 245 -15.57 -3.73 10.35
N GLY A 246 -15.49 -2.70 11.20
CA GLY A 246 -16.49 -1.61 11.28
C GLY A 246 -17.80 -2.01 11.97
N ALA A 247 -17.87 -3.20 12.58
CA ALA A 247 -19.01 -3.71 13.33
C ALA A 247 -18.98 -3.15 14.77
N VAL A 248 -19.29 -1.86 14.92
CA VAL A 248 -19.09 -1.11 16.17
C VAL A 248 -19.96 -1.64 17.30
N ASP A 249 -21.22 -1.97 17.01
CA ASP A 249 -22.18 -2.40 18.03
C ASP A 249 -21.86 -3.81 18.54
N GLU A 250 -21.42 -4.70 17.65
CA GLU A 250 -20.89 -6.02 18.00
C GLU A 250 -19.62 -5.89 18.83
N GLY A 251 -18.70 -5.02 18.43
CA GLY A 251 -17.48 -4.74 19.19
C GLY A 251 -17.77 -4.26 20.61
N GLN A 252 -18.78 -3.40 20.78
CA GLN A 252 -19.24 -2.99 22.09
C GLN A 252 -19.91 -4.10 22.89
N ALA A 253 -20.69 -4.97 22.24
CA ALA A 253 -21.30 -6.12 22.90
C ALA A 253 -20.22 -7.05 23.49
N PHE A 254 -19.11 -7.28 22.78
CA PHE A 254 -17.97 -8.01 23.34
C PHE A 254 -17.27 -7.23 24.46
N LEU A 255 -17.02 -5.93 24.31
CA LEU A 255 -16.38 -5.11 25.36
C LEU A 255 -17.19 -5.07 26.66
N ALA A 256 -18.51 -5.15 26.59
CA ALA A 256 -19.39 -5.21 27.76
C ALA A 256 -19.15 -6.46 28.63
N LEU A 257 -18.62 -7.54 28.05
CA LEU A 257 -18.29 -8.78 28.76
C LEU A 257 -16.93 -8.74 29.49
N VAL A 258 -16.11 -7.72 29.23
CA VAL A 258 -14.78 -7.57 29.80
C VAL A 258 -14.86 -7.06 31.23
N GLN A 259 -14.38 -7.88 32.17
CA GLN A 259 -14.22 -7.52 33.57
C GLN A 259 -12.74 -7.28 33.84
N VAL A 260 -12.40 -6.05 34.25
CA VAL A 260 -11.01 -5.70 34.57
C VAL A 260 -10.83 -5.92 36.07
N PRO A 261 -9.85 -6.75 36.50
CA PRO A 261 -9.51 -6.89 37.90
C PRO A 261 -9.10 -5.54 38.51
N GLU A 262 -9.49 -5.28 39.76
CA GLU A 262 -9.09 -4.05 40.46
C GLU A 262 -7.58 -4.03 40.77
N GLU A 263 -7.02 -5.21 41.08
CA GLU A 263 -5.62 -5.38 41.46
C GLU A 263 -4.96 -6.57 40.73
N GLY A 264 -3.63 -6.60 40.79
CA GLY A 264 -2.82 -7.70 40.26
C GLY A 264 -2.27 -7.45 38.85
N PRO A 265 -1.49 -8.41 38.32
CA PRO A 265 -0.70 -8.22 37.11
C PRO A 265 -1.53 -8.03 35.83
N LEU A 266 -2.81 -8.42 35.84
CA LEU A 266 -3.71 -8.31 34.69
C LEU A 266 -4.58 -7.06 34.69
N ALA A 267 -4.62 -6.30 35.79
CA ALA A 267 -5.43 -5.09 35.91
C ALA A 267 -5.03 -4.03 34.87
N HIS A 268 -3.72 -3.72 34.78
CA HIS A 268 -3.22 -2.71 33.83
C HIS A 268 -3.37 -3.13 32.36
N PRO A 269 -2.93 -4.34 31.91
CA PRO A 269 -3.08 -4.72 30.51
C PRO A 269 -4.53 -4.81 30.05
N PHE A 270 -5.43 -5.39 30.84
CA PHE A 270 -6.85 -5.50 30.46
C PHE A 270 -7.57 -4.15 30.52
N GLY A 271 -7.24 -3.31 31.50
CA GLY A 271 -7.75 -1.94 31.56
C GLY A 271 -7.32 -1.12 30.33
N ALA A 272 -6.04 -1.17 29.97
CA ALA A 272 -5.51 -0.48 28.79
C ALA A 272 -6.15 -1.00 27.50
N ALA A 273 -6.30 -2.31 27.36
CA ALA A 273 -6.97 -2.94 26.22
C ALA A 273 -8.41 -2.47 26.06
N LYS A 274 -9.20 -2.54 27.14
CA LYS A 274 -10.60 -2.16 27.15
C LYS A 274 -10.78 -0.67 26.83
N ALA A 275 -9.97 0.19 27.44
CA ALA A 275 -10.02 1.64 27.21
C ALA A 275 -9.60 2.02 25.79
N TYR A 276 -8.56 1.37 25.23
CA TYR A 276 -8.17 1.56 23.84
C TYR A 276 -9.30 1.21 22.87
N LEU A 277 -9.91 0.03 23.02
CA LEU A 277 -10.98 -0.44 22.13
C LEU A 277 -12.27 0.39 22.32
N ALA A 278 -12.56 0.86 23.54
CA ALA A 278 -13.66 1.79 23.77
C ALA A 278 -13.46 3.12 23.04
N GLY A 279 -12.24 3.66 23.02
CA GLY A 279 -11.94 4.87 22.26
C GLY A 279 -12.00 4.65 20.74
N GLU A 280 -11.60 3.47 20.25
CA GLU A 280 -11.75 3.12 18.83
C GLU A 280 -13.22 3.02 18.43
N ALA A 281 -14.06 2.41 19.27
CA ALA A 281 -15.51 2.39 19.07
C ALA A 281 -16.11 3.80 19.04
N ALA A 282 -15.67 4.70 19.93
CA ALA A 282 -16.10 6.09 19.93
C ALA A 282 -15.67 6.85 18.66
N ARG A 283 -14.42 6.65 18.22
CA ARG A 283 -13.89 7.24 16.98
C ARG A 283 -14.74 6.82 15.77
N GLN A 284 -15.06 5.54 15.64
CA GLN A 284 -15.84 5.02 14.51
C GLN A 284 -17.29 5.53 14.50
N ARG A 285 -17.83 5.97 15.65
CA ARG A 285 -19.12 6.69 15.73
C ARG A 285 -19.03 8.18 15.44
N GLY A 286 -17.83 8.72 15.23
CA GLY A 286 -17.61 10.15 15.07
C GLY A 286 -17.59 10.94 16.37
N ASP A 287 -17.55 10.29 17.55
CA ASP A 287 -17.38 10.96 18.84
C ASP A 287 -15.91 11.06 19.21
N ALA A 288 -15.23 12.04 18.60
CA ALA A 288 -13.81 12.26 18.80
C ALA A 288 -13.46 12.64 20.25
N ARG A 289 -14.35 13.34 20.95
CA ARG A 289 -14.15 13.71 22.35
C ARG A 289 -14.16 12.47 23.24
N ALA A 290 -15.17 11.61 23.11
CA ALA A 290 -15.22 10.37 23.87
C ALA A 290 -14.04 9.44 23.53
N ALA A 291 -13.57 9.43 22.28
CA ALA A 291 -12.37 8.69 21.89
C ALA A 291 -11.12 9.19 22.64
N GLN A 292 -10.90 10.50 22.67
CA GLN A 292 -9.78 11.11 23.40
C GLN A 292 -9.87 10.87 24.91
N GLU A 293 -11.06 11.01 25.51
CA GLU A 293 -11.28 10.75 26.93
C GLU A 293 -10.99 9.28 27.29
N ALA A 294 -11.38 8.33 26.43
CA ALA A 294 -11.09 6.91 26.62
C ALA A 294 -9.59 6.56 26.45
N TRP A 295 -8.88 7.21 25.54
CA TRP A 295 -7.45 6.97 25.30
C TRP A 295 -6.51 7.68 26.28
N ALA A 296 -6.93 8.78 26.90
CA ALA A 296 -6.13 9.54 27.86
C ALA A 296 -5.45 8.67 28.95
N PRO A 297 -6.16 7.77 29.67
CA PRO A 297 -5.51 6.90 30.66
C PRO A 297 -4.56 5.88 30.03
N VAL A 298 -4.79 5.46 28.78
CA VAL A 298 -3.92 4.52 28.06
C VAL A 298 -2.61 5.18 27.65
N LEU A 299 -2.67 6.43 27.18
CA LEU A 299 -1.50 7.21 26.78
C LEU A 299 -0.55 7.48 27.96
N ALA A 300 -1.11 7.71 29.16
CA ALA A 300 -0.36 7.88 30.41
C ALA A 300 0.00 6.53 31.10
N GLY A 301 -0.52 5.41 30.59
CA GLY A 301 -0.42 4.10 31.22
C GLY A 301 0.93 3.41 31.04
N ALA A 302 1.15 2.36 31.82
CA ALA A 302 2.38 1.55 31.79
C ALA A 302 2.42 0.54 30.63
N ASP A 303 1.25 0.08 30.14
CA ASP A 303 1.17 -0.93 29.07
C ASP A 303 1.70 -0.38 27.74
N THR A 304 2.80 -0.95 27.25
CA THR A 304 3.50 -0.42 26.07
C THR A 304 2.74 -0.69 24.77
N LEU A 305 2.11 -1.86 24.63
CA LEU A 305 1.37 -2.21 23.42
C LEU A 305 0.22 -1.23 23.19
N TYR A 306 -0.64 -1.06 24.21
CA TYR A 306 -1.81 -0.21 24.09
C TYR A 306 -1.47 1.27 24.11
N ARG A 307 -0.38 1.69 24.78
CA ARG A 307 0.12 3.07 24.67
C ARG A 307 0.55 3.40 23.23
N VAL A 308 1.22 2.48 22.54
CA VAL A 308 1.62 2.67 21.13
C VAL A 308 0.41 2.65 20.21
N LYS A 309 -0.51 1.69 20.36
CA LYS A 309 -1.78 1.64 19.61
C LYS A 309 -2.60 2.93 19.79
N ALA A 310 -2.77 3.39 21.03
CA ALA A 310 -3.50 4.61 21.36
C ALA A 310 -2.78 5.86 20.82
N THR A 311 -1.44 5.90 20.85
CA THR A 311 -0.68 7.02 20.26
C THR A 311 -0.96 7.11 18.76
N LEU A 312 -0.84 6.00 18.03
CA LEU A 312 -1.13 5.98 16.60
C LEU A 312 -2.56 6.44 16.29
N ALA A 313 -3.55 5.91 17.02
CA ALA A 313 -4.96 6.24 16.82
C ALA A 313 -5.28 7.71 17.17
N ALA A 314 -4.80 8.20 18.31
CA ALA A 314 -4.98 9.58 18.74
C ALA A 314 -4.29 10.58 17.81
N THR A 315 -3.06 10.28 17.36
CA THR A 315 -2.35 11.15 16.41
C THR A 315 -3.13 11.23 15.09
N ARG A 316 -3.66 10.12 14.56
CA ARG A 316 -4.48 10.12 13.33
C ARG A 316 -5.76 10.93 13.52
N LEU A 317 -6.50 10.70 14.60
CA LEU A 317 -7.73 11.44 14.90
C LEU A 317 -7.49 12.95 14.99
N LEU A 318 -6.50 13.37 15.79
CA LEU A 318 -6.17 14.79 15.95
C LEU A 318 -5.64 15.44 14.65
N ARG A 319 -5.11 14.64 13.73
CA ARG A 319 -4.73 15.09 12.38
C ARG A 319 -5.94 15.28 11.48
N GLU A 320 -6.89 14.36 11.52
CA GLU A 320 -8.18 14.47 10.81
C GLU A 320 -8.98 15.68 11.30
N GLU A 321 -8.94 15.97 12.61
CA GLU A 321 -9.57 17.16 13.20
C GLU A 321 -8.81 18.48 12.93
N GLY A 322 -7.63 18.42 12.32
CA GLY A 322 -6.79 19.60 12.06
C GLY A 322 -6.14 20.22 13.30
N VAL A 323 -6.19 19.53 14.45
CA VAL A 323 -5.59 19.98 15.72
C VAL A 323 -4.07 19.83 15.70
N LEU A 324 -3.57 18.73 15.12
CA LEU A 324 -2.13 18.49 14.95
C LEU A 324 -1.65 18.91 13.55
N SER A 325 -0.45 19.45 13.48
CA SER A 325 0.25 19.67 12.20
C SER A 325 1.00 18.42 11.73
N SER A 326 1.45 18.44 10.46
CA SER A 326 2.31 17.37 9.91
C SER A 326 3.58 17.16 10.70
N GLY A 327 4.27 18.22 11.12
CA GLY A 327 5.48 18.12 11.93
C GLY A 327 5.22 17.50 13.29
N GLN A 328 4.17 17.96 14.00
CA GLN A 328 3.86 17.47 15.35
C GLN A 328 3.46 15.98 15.34
N ALA A 329 2.72 15.53 14.33
CA ALA A 329 2.38 14.12 14.19
C ALA A 329 3.60 13.25 13.90
N ILE A 330 4.54 13.73 13.07
CA ILE A 330 5.82 13.04 12.85
C ILE A 330 6.60 12.92 14.17
N ASP A 331 6.71 14.01 14.93
CA ASP A 331 7.42 14.00 16.22
C ASP A 331 6.80 12.99 17.21
N GLN A 332 5.47 12.89 17.25
CA GLN A 332 4.78 11.92 18.09
C GLN A 332 5.04 10.48 17.64
N LEU A 333 4.92 10.20 16.34
CA LEU A 333 5.07 8.84 15.80
C LEU A 333 6.53 8.35 15.81
N GLU A 334 7.52 9.23 15.58
CA GLU A 334 8.94 8.85 15.67
C GLU A 334 9.34 8.48 17.11
N ARG A 335 8.75 9.11 18.14
CA ARG A 335 8.99 8.75 19.55
C ARG A 335 8.54 7.33 19.86
N VAL A 336 7.40 6.91 19.32
CA VAL A 336 6.85 5.56 19.59
C VAL A 336 7.39 4.49 18.64
N ARG A 337 7.99 4.89 17.52
CA ARG A 337 8.61 3.98 16.54
C ARG A 337 9.68 3.06 17.15
N TYR A 338 10.38 3.51 18.20
CA TYR A 338 11.40 2.70 18.89
C TYR A 338 10.85 1.88 20.05
N LEU A 339 9.59 2.13 20.47
CA LEU A 339 8.96 1.41 21.58
C LEU A 339 8.36 0.06 21.15
N TRP A 340 8.05 -0.12 19.86
CA TRP A 340 7.42 -1.33 19.33
C TRP A 340 7.97 -1.70 17.96
N ARG A 341 8.26 -2.99 17.73
CA ARG A 341 8.96 -3.50 16.54
C ARG A 341 8.49 -4.92 16.18
N GLY A 342 8.56 -5.25 14.89
CA GLY A 342 8.54 -6.63 14.37
C GLY A 342 7.18 -7.15 13.92
N ASP A 343 6.13 -6.34 13.92
CA ASP A 343 4.77 -6.79 13.59
C ASP A 343 3.96 -5.77 12.79
N GLY A 344 2.69 -6.08 12.54
CA GLY A 344 1.76 -5.21 11.81
C GLY A 344 1.50 -3.85 12.47
N LEU A 345 1.78 -3.68 13.77
CA LEU A 345 1.71 -2.36 14.41
C LEU A 345 2.90 -1.49 14.01
N GLU A 346 4.12 -2.05 13.94
CA GLU A 346 5.27 -1.33 13.36
C GLU A 346 4.96 -0.92 11.92
N ALA A 347 4.45 -1.84 11.10
CA ALA A 347 4.11 -1.55 9.70
C ALA A 347 3.10 -0.38 9.58
N GLN A 348 2.04 -0.35 10.40
CA GLN A 348 1.07 0.74 10.39
C GLN A 348 1.66 2.10 10.83
N ILE A 349 2.59 2.10 11.79
CA ILE A 349 3.29 3.32 12.21
C ILE A 349 4.22 3.82 11.09
N LEU A 350 4.94 2.91 10.44
CA LEU A 350 5.81 3.25 9.31
C LEU A 350 5.04 3.74 8.10
N LEU A 351 3.88 3.14 7.80
CA LEU A 351 2.95 3.62 6.78
C LEU A 351 2.49 5.05 7.07
N ALA A 352 2.01 5.29 8.31
CA ALA A 352 1.58 6.63 8.73
C ALA A 352 2.72 7.64 8.62
N LEU A 353 3.90 7.36 9.19
CA LEU A 353 5.08 8.21 9.07
C LEU A 353 5.46 8.45 7.60
N GLY A 354 5.44 7.40 6.78
CA GLY A 354 5.75 7.48 5.36
C GLY A 354 4.87 8.49 4.63
N GLY A 355 3.55 8.41 4.87
CA GLY A 355 2.57 9.34 4.29
C GLY A 355 2.84 10.77 4.75
N LEU A 356 3.10 10.96 6.04
CA LEU A 356 3.39 12.29 6.59
C LEU A 356 4.69 12.92 6.06
N TYR A 357 5.72 12.12 5.77
CA TYR A 357 6.93 12.62 5.12
C TYR A 357 6.66 12.97 3.66
N CYS A 358 5.90 12.16 2.92
CA CYS A 358 5.48 12.49 1.56
C CYS A 358 4.63 13.78 1.51
N ASP A 359 3.75 14.00 2.49
CA ASP A 359 2.95 15.23 2.61
C ASP A 359 3.82 16.49 2.85
N GLN A 360 5.03 16.31 3.38
CA GLN A 360 6.03 17.38 3.56
C GLN A 360 7.07 17.41 2.43
N SER A 361 6.75 16.83 1.27
CA SER A 361 7.63 16.70 0.10
C SER A 361 8.94 15.94 0.37
N GLN A 362 9.05 15.20 1.48
CA GLN A 362 10.19 14.34 1.81
C GLN A 362 9.98 12.92 1.27
N TYR A 363 9.77 12.80 -0.05
CA TYR A 363 9.36 11.56 -0.72
C TYR A 363 10.35 10.42 -0.53
N ALA A 364 11.65 10.67 -0.68
CA ALA A 364 12.67 9.63 -0.50
C ALA A 364 12.58 8.98 0.89
N LYS A 365 12.42 9.80 1.94
CA LYS A 365 12.26 9.32 3.31
C LYS A 365 10.93 8.60 3.49
N GLY A 366 9.84 9.16 2.98
CA GLY A 366 8.50 8.59 3.10
C GLY A 366 8.39 7.21 2.46
N LEU A 367 8.76 7.09 1.18
CA LEU A 367 8.73 5.83 0.44
C LEU A 367 9.70 4.79 1.01
N THR A 368 10.86 5.20 1.55
CA THR A 368 11.77 4.26 2.24
C THR A 368 11.13 3.63 3.48
N LEU A 369 10.38 4.40 4.27
CA LEU A 369 9.67 3.88 5.43
C LEU A 369 8.54 2.93 5.01
N MET A 370 7.79 3.28 3.97
CA MET A 370 6.72 2.42 3.44
C MET A 370 7.27 1.13 2.85
N ARG A 371 8.39 1.14 2.11
CA ARG A 371 9.04 -0.09 1.62
C ARG A 371 9.38 -1.03 2.78
N ARG A 372 9.91 -0.48 3.88
CA ARG A 372 10.17 -1.27 5.09
C ARG A 372 8.87 -1.79 5.72
N ALA A 373 7.82 -0.98 5.74
CA ALA A 373 6.51 -1.39 6.24
C ALA A 373 5.93 -2.56 5.43
N ALA A 374 6.02 -2.50 4.10
CA ALA A 374 5.58 -3.55 3.18
C ALA A 374 6.36 -4.86 3.41
N ALA A 375 7.68 -4.77 3.65
CA ALA A 375 8.50 -5.94 3.98
C ALA A 375 8.11 -6.59 5.31
N ILE A 376 7.75 -5.80 6.33
CA ILE A 376 7.28 -6.32 7.63
C ILE A 376 5.89 -6.97 7.49
N ALA A 377 5.00 -6.36 6.71
CA ALA A 377 3.64 -6.81 6.47
C ALA A 377 3.52 -7.75 5.25
N ALA A 378 4.61 -8.39 4.84
CA ALA A 378 4.62 -9.28 3.68
C ALA A 378 3.56 -10.39 3.83
N HIS A 379 2.87 -10.70 2.73
CA HIS A 379 1.80 -11.70 2.67
C HIS A 379 0.56 -11.40 3.54
N THR A 380 0.32 -10.13 3.87
CA THR A 380 -0.90 -9.67 4.55
C THR A 380 -1.63 -8.64 3.71
N ASP A 381 -2.91 -8.42 3.98
CA ASP A 381 -3.72 -7.38 3.32
C ASP A 381 -3.12 -5.98 3.53
N LEU A 382 -2.64 -5.71 4.75
CA LEU A 382 -1.92 -4.46 5.06
C LEU A 382 -0.68 -4.26 4.16
N GLY A 383 0.03 -5.34 3.83
CA GLY A 383 1.17 -5.27 2.90
C GLY A 383 0.74 -4.82 1.51
N GLN A 384 -0.40 -5.30 1.01
CA GLN A 384 -0.96 -4.89 -0.28
C GLN A 384 -1.40 -3.42 -0.24
N GLU A 385 -2.07 -3.00 0.84
CA GLU A 385 -2.46 -1.59 1.05
C GLU A 385 -1.24 -0.65 1.06
N ILE A 386 -0.15 -1.04 1.72
CA ILE A 386 1.08 -0.23 1.76
C ILE A 386 1.69 -0.09 0.35
N VAL A 387 1.74 -1.17 -0.43
CA VAL A 387 2.26 -1.12 -1.81
C VAL A 387 1.39 -0.22 -2.67
N ALA A 388 0.06 -0.34 -2.59
CA ALA A 388 -0.87 0.52 -3.32
C ALA A 388 -0.71 2.01 -2.94
N GLU A 389 -0.52 2.32 -1.65
CA GLU A 389 -0.23 3.69 -1.21
C GLU A 389 1.12 4.19 -1.74
N MET A 390 2.16 3.36 -1.77
CA MET A 390 3.45 3.72 -2.37
C MET A 390 3.31 4.07 -3.85
N GLU A 391 2.61 3.23 -4.62
CA GLU A 391 2.31 3.47 -6.03
C GLU A 391 1.53 4.77 -6.20
N ALA A 392 0.46 4.99 -5.44
CA ALA A 392 -0.36 6.21 -5.51
C ALA A 392 0.44 7.49 -5.19
N ARG A 393 1.35 7.43 -4.21
CA ARG A 393 2.25 8.55 -3.87
C ARG A 393 3.26 8.81 -4.97
N PHE A 394 3.82 7.76 -5.56
CA PHE A 394 4.81 7.85 -6.64
C PHE A 394 4.18 8.43 -7.91
N THR A 395 3.06 7.85 -8.38
CA THR A 395 2.32 8.33 -9.54
C THR A 395 1.79 9.75 -9.30
N GLY A 396 1.31 10.05 -8.10
CA GLY A 396 0.86 11.39 -7.72
C GLY A 396 1.96 12.46 -7.65
N LEU A 397 3.23 12.05 -7.51
CA LEU A 397 4.40 12.94 -7.60
C LEU A 397 4.81 13.16 -9.06
N PHE A 398 5.13 12.08 -9.78
CA PHE A 398 5.66 12.17 -11.14
C PHE A 398 4.61 12.53 -12.19
N GLY A 399 3.32 12.27 -11.91
CA GLY A 399 2.20 12.58 -12.82
C GLY A 399 1.64 13.98 -12.64
N ASN A 400 2.10 14.70 -11.61
CA ASN A 400 1.74 16.10 -11.40
C ASN A 400 2.93 16.98 -11.79
N LYS A 401 2.78 17.72 -12.89
CA LYS A 401 3.83 18.60 -13.43
C LYS A 401 4.30 19.67 -12.46
N GLU A 402 3.41 20.22 -11.63
CA GLU A 402 3.78 21.24 -10.64
C GLU A 402 4.63 20.64 -9.51
N ARG A 403 4.26 19.45 -9.03
CA ARG A 403 5.02 18.73 -8.00
C ARG A 403 6.38 18.27 -8.53
N LEU A 404 6.43 17.75 -9.74
CA LEU A 404 7.67 17.37 -10.40
C LEU A 404 8.58 18.59 -10.61
N ALA A 405 8.03 19.72 -11.08
CA ALA A 405 8.79 20.95 -11.26
C ALA A 405 9.35 21.53 -9.95
N ALA A 406 8.65 21.30 -8.83
CA ALA A 406 9.12 21.70 -7.50
C ALA A 406 10.24 20.79 -6.95
N LEU A 407 10.40 19.58 -7.50
CA LEU A 407 11.42 18.63 -7.06
C LEU A 407 12.77 18.89 -7.77
N PRO A 408 13.89 19.01 -7.04
CA PRO A 408 15.20 19.17 -7.67
C PRO A 408 15.48 18.03 -8.67
N PRO A 409 15.92 18.34 -9.91
CA PRO A 409 16.12 17.32 -10.95
C PRO A 409 17.01 16.12 -10.55
N PRO A 410 18.15 16.31 -9.85
CA PRO A 410 18.96 15.18 -9.38
C PRO A 410 18.23 14.31 -8.35
N GLU A 411 17.38 14.91 -7.49
CA GLU A 411 16.58 14.19 -6.50
C GLU A 411 15.46 13.40 -7.19
N ALA A 412 14.82 13.98 -8.21
CA ALA A 412 13.81 13.30 -9.02
C ALA A 412 14.39 12.05 -9.71
N ALA A 413 15.60 12.17 -10.29
CA ALA A 413 16.30 11.03 -10.89
C ALA A 413 16.63 9.93 -9.86
N ALA A 414 17.19 10.31 -8.72
CA ALA A 414 17.54 9.34 -7.66
C ALA A 414 16.30 8.64 -7.09
N LEU A 415 15.18 9.37 -6.93
CA LEU A 415 13.92 8.79 -6.45
C LEU A 415 13.34 7.80 -7.46
N TYR A 416 13.35 8.16 -8.75
CA TYR A 416 12.87 7.29 -9.81
C TYR A 416 13.73 6.02 -9.93
N GLU A 417 15.06 6.14 -9.84
CA GLU A 417 15.97 4.99 -9.84
C GLU A 417 15.72 4.10 -8.61
N ALA A 418 15.59 4.72 -7.44
CA ALA A 418 15.43 3.98 -6.19
C ALA A 418 14.09 3.24 -6.11
N PHE A 419 13.02 3.75 -6.70
CA PHE A 419 11.64 3.25 -6.62
C PHE A 419 11.02 2.93 -7.99
N GLY A 420 11.85 2.59 -8.98
CA GLY A 420 11.41 2.34 -10.36
C GLY A 420 10.43 1.16 -10.50
N GLU A 421 10.39 0.27 -9.50
CA GLU A 421 9.39 -0.80 -9.42
C GLU A 421 7.95 -0.30 -9.23
N LEU A 422 7.76 0.95 -8.81
CA LEU A 422 6.43 1.57 -8.61
C LEU A 422 5.86 2.22 -9.89
N VAL A 423 6.61 2.18 -11.00
CA VAL A 423 6.14 2.75 -12.28
C VAL A 423 5.02 1.85 -12.84
N PRO A 424 3.81 2.38 -13.09
CA PRO A 424 2.72 1.62 -13.68
C PRO A 424 3.09 1.05 -15.05
N ALA A 425 2.56 -0.12 -15.39
CA ALA A 425 2.73 -0.67 -16.73
C ALA A 425 1.88 0.08 -17.76
N GLY A 426 2.38 0.20 -18.99
CA GLY A 426 1.64 0.75 -20.13
C GLY A 426 1.71 2.29 -20.24
N PRO A 427 0.72 2.92 -20.91
CA PRO A 427 0.83 4.31 -21.36
C PRO A 427 0.92 5.33 -20.22
N GLU A 428 0.38 5.01 -19.04
CA GLU A 428 0.47 5.87 -17.87
C GLU A 428 1.92 5.96 -17.34
N GLY A 429 2.58 4.82 -17.14
CA GLY A 429 4.00 4.80 -16.76
C GLY A 429 4.89 5.42 -17.83
N ASP A 430 4.52 5.29 -19.09
CA ASP A 430 5.25 5.93 -20.17
C ASP A 430 5.11 7.47 -20.14
N ALA A 431 3.93 7.99 -19.84
CA ALA A 431 3.74 9.43 -19.65
C ALA A 431 4.57 9.96 -18.48
N LEU A 432 4.58 9.26 -17.34
CA LEU A 432 5.39 9.62 -16.16
C LEU A 432 6.88 9.69 -16.50
N THR A 433 7.38 8.67 -17.20
CA THR A 433 8.78 8.57 -17.59
C THR A 433 9.16 9.68 -18.57
N ALA A 434 8.27 10.02 -19.51
CA ALA A 434 8.48 11.11 -20.46
C ALA A 434 8.45 12.51 -19.81
N ASP A 435 7.59 12.71 -18.81
CA ASP A 435 7.53 13.96 -18.03
C ASP A 435 8.81 14.12 -17.18
N LEU A 436 9.26 13.06 -16.50
CA LEU A 436 10.55 13.06 -15.79
C LEU A 436 11.72 13.33 -16.73
N ALA A 437 11.78 12.65 -17.88
CA ALA A 437 12.84 12.88 -18.85
C ALA A 437 12.88 14.35 -19.29
N GLY A 438 11.71 14.96 -19.56
CA GLY A 438 11.58 16.38 -19.86
C GLY A 438 12.16 17.27 -18.75
N HIS A 439 11.77 17.03 -17.50
CA HIS A 439 12.27 17.77 -16.33
C HIS A 439 13.80 17.70 -16.20
N LEU A 440 14.40 16.54 -16.45
CA LEU A 440 15.86 16.37 -16.44
C LEU A 440 16.52 17.14 -17.60
N ILE A 441 15.98 17.02 -18.82
CA ILE A 441 16.50 17.68 -20.02
C ILE A 441 16.49 19.21 -19.85
N ASP A 442 15.40 19.77 -19.30
CA ASP A 442 15.24 21.20 -19.07
C ASP A 442 16.27 21.73 -18.06
N ALA A 443 16.69 20.89 -17.12
CA ALA A 443 17.75 21.19 -16.16
C ALA A 443 19.18 20.95 -16.69
N GLY A 444 19.33 20.53 -17.95
CA GLY A 444 20.63 20.21 -18.56
C GLY A 444 21.17 18.80 -18.24
N LEU A 445 20.37 17.95 -17.59
CA LEU A 445 20.68 16.55 -17.30
C LEU A 445 20.34 15.67 -18.53
N LEU A 446 20.98 15.98 -19.67
CA LEU A 446 20.66 15.39 -20.98
C LEU A 446 20.88 13.88 -21.00
N ASP A 447 21.97 13.40 -20.40
CA ASP A 447 22.30 11.97 -20.39
C ASP A 447 21.30 11.14 -19.58
N GLN A 448 20.90 11.62 -18.39
CA GLN A 448 19.89 10.91 -17.59
C GLN A 448 18.52 10.94 -18.28
N GLY A 449 18.12 12.08 -18.84
CA GLY A 449 16.87 12.19 -19.59
C GLY A 449 16.84 11.29 -20.83
N ALA A 450 17.96 11.21 -21.57
CA ALA A 450 18.10 10.31 -22.72
C ALA A 450 17.98 8.83 -22.30
N ALA A 451 18.60 8.42 -21.20
CA ALA A 451 18.52 7.05 -20.70
C ALA A 451 17.08 6.61 -20.38
N LEU A 452 16.27 7.51 -19.81
CA LEU A 452 14.85 7.24 -19.54
C LEU A 452 14.05 7.05 -20.83
N LEU A 453 14.22 7.95 -21.81
CA LEU A 453 13.54 7.86 -23.11
C LEU A 453 14.00 6.62 -23.91
N ALA A 454 15.27 6.25 -23.83
CA ALA A 454 15.81 5.05 -24.48
C ALA A 454 15.12 3.78 -23.96
N GLY A 455 14.94 3.66 -22.64
CA GLY A 455 14.21 2.53 -22.05
C GLY A 455 12.76 2.42 -22.51
N GLN A 456 12.12 3.52 -22.92
CA GLN A 456 10.77 3.49 -23.52
C GLN A 456 10.79 3.02 -24.97
N VAL A 457 11.75 3.51 -25.76
CA VAL A 457 11.93 3.08 -27.16
C VAL A 457 12.20 1.58 -27.21
N ASP A 458 13.04 1.05 -26.32
CA ASP A 458 13.34 -0.38 -26.22
C ASP A 458 12.10 -1.23 -25.87
N ARG A 459 11.14 -0.67 -25.13
CA ARG A 459 9.84 -1.30 -24.82
C ARG A 459 8.79 -1.15 -25.91
N GLY A 460 9.11 -0.49 -27.03
CA GLY A 460 8.23 -0.33 -28.18
C GLY A 460 7.45 0.98 -28.22
N ALA A 461 7.89 2.03 -27.52
CA ALA A 461 7.28 3.36 -27.62
C ALA A 461 7.42 3.94 -29.05
N ALA A 462 6.38 4.67 -29.49
CA ALA A 462 6.19 5.14 -30.87
C ALA A 462 7.23 6.17 -31.38
N GLY A 463 7.14 6.52 -32.67
CA GLY A 463 8.07 7.43 -33.36
C GLY A 463 8.21 8.85 -32.77
N GLU A 464 7.29 9.31 -31.91
CA GLU A 464 7.47 10.57 -31.17
C GLU A 464 8.59 10.47 -30.12
N THR A 465 8.57 9.41 -29.30
CA THR A 465 9.58 9.18 -28.27
C THR A 465 10.97 9.01 -28.89
N ALA A 466 11.05 8.28 -30.00
CA ALA A 466 12.28 8.12 -30.77
C ALA A 466 12.81 9.45 -31.33
N ARG A 467 11.93 10.30 -31.90
CA ARG A 467 12.33 11.65 -32.37
C ARG A 467 12.83 12.52 -31.22
N ARG A 468 12.15 12.51 -30.08
CA ARG A 468 12.56 13.28 -28.89
C ARG A 468 13.90 12.79 -28.37
N LEU A 469 14.11 11.48 -28.26
CA LEU A 469 15.38 10.88 -27.88
C LEU A 469 16.52 11.28 -28.84
N ALA A 470 16.29 11.19 -30.15
CA ALA A 470 17.27 11.61 -31.14
C ALA A 470 17.62 13.10 -31.01
N ALA A 471 16.63 13.98 -30.79
CA ALA A 471 16.88 15.39 -30.55
C ALA A 471 17.75 15.61 -29.29
N VAL A 472 17.49 14.87 -28.20
CA VAL A 472 18.29 14.93 -26.97
C VAL A 472 19.72 14.46 -27.21
N TYR A 473 19.92 13.37 -27.95
CA TYR A 473 21.27 12.93 -28.34
C TYR A 473 22.01 13.98 -29.17
N LEU A 474 21.36 14.66 -30.12
CA LEU A 474 21.97 15.74 -30.88
C LEU A 474 22.34 16.96 -30.02
N MET A 475 21.54 17.25 -28.98
CA MET A 475 21.85 18.29 -27.99
C MET A 475 23.02 17.89 -27.07
N ALA A 476 23.21 16.59 -26.84
CA ALA A 476 24.31 16.03 -26.05
C ALA A 476 25.57 15.71 -26.87
N ASP A 477 25.65 16.17 -28.13
CA ASP A 477 26.76 15.89 -29.07
C ASP A 477 27.00 14.39 -29.34
N LYS A 478 25.91 13.61 -29.40
CA LYS A 478 25.87 12.16 -29.65
C LYS A 478 25.17 11.81 -30.97
N PRO A 479 25.71 12.23 -32.14
CA PRO A 479 25.03 12.07 -33.42
C PRO A 479 24.94 10.61 -33.89
N ALA A 480 25.84 9.73 -33.45
CA ALA A 480 25.80 8.32 -33.84
C ALA A 480 24.59 7.60 -33.21
N GLU A 481 24.36 7.84 -31.93
CA GLU A 481 23.23 7.33 -31.16
C GLU A 481 21.91 7.88 -31.70
N ALA A 482 21.89 9.17 -32.07
CA ALA A 482 20.73 9.77 -32.73
C ALA A 482 20.37 9.06 -34.05
N LEU A 483 21.35 8.73 -34.90
CA LEU A 483 21.09 8.01 -36.15
C LEU A 483 20.49 6.62 -35.90
N VAL A 484 21.04 5.87 -34.95
CA VAL A 484 20.53 4.53 -34.60
C VAL A 484 19.06 4.60 -34.19
N VAL A 485 18.69 5.57 -33.34
CA VAL A 485 17.29 5.77 -32.92
C VAL A 485 16.39 6.16 -34.09
N LEU A 486 16.87 7.04 -34.98
CA LEU A 486 16.11 7.50 -36.15
C LEU A 486 15.91 6.41 -37.21
N ASP A 487 16.81 5.42 -37.29
CA ASP A 487 16.69 4.28 -38.21
C ASP A 487 15.59 3.31 -37.75
N GLY A 488 15.34 3.21 -36.44
CA GLY A 488 14.26 2.42 -35.86
C GLY A 488 12.92 3.16 -35.73
N ALA A 489 12.87 4.46 -36.03
CA ALA A 489 11.67 5.27 -35.84
C ALA A 489 10.57 4.95 -36.89
N ASP A 490 9.47 4.34 -36.46
CA ASP A 490 8.29 4.12 -37.31
C ASP A 490 7.38 5.36 -37.31
N CYS A 491 7.16 5.93 -38.50
CA CYS A 491 6.28 7.07 -38.71
C CYS A 491 4.87 6.70 -39.18
N GLY A 492 4.56 5.43 -39.45
CA GLY A 492 3.21 4.98 -39.84
C GLY A 492 2.62 5.71 -41.06
N GLY A 493 3.47 6.28 -41.93
CA GLY A 493 3.05 7.11 -43.08
C GLY A 493 2.74 8.58 -42.78
N ALA A 494 2.88 9.05 -41.53
CA ALA A 494 2.66 10.45 -41.17
C ALA A 494 3.77 11.35 -41.76
N GLN A 495 3.38 12.27 -42.65
CA GLN A 495 4.32 13.17 -43.35
C GLN A 495 5.07 14.11 -42.40
N THR A 496 4.42 14.59 -41.34
CA THR A 496 5.04 15.44 -40.31
C THR A 496 6.15 14.70 -39.57
N CYS A 497 5.92 13.45 -39.17
CA CYS A 497 6.93 12.60 -38.55
C CYS A 497 8.11 12.35 -39.50
N ALA A 498 7.84 11.93 -40.74
CA ALA A 498 8.88 11.68 -41.74
C ALA A 498 9.74 12.92 -42.00
N ARG A 499 9.11 14.10 -41.99
CA ARG A 499 9.79 15.38 -42.12
C ARG A 499 10.72 15.67 -40.95
N GLU A 500 10.24 15.52 -39.72
CA GLU A 500 11.06 15.73 -38.54
C GLU A 500 12.23 14.73 -38.44
N VAL A 501 11.99 13.45 -38.76
CA VAL A 501 13.05 12.42 -38.83
C VAL A 501 14.13 12.79 -39.84
N ALA A 502 13.76 13.24 -41.04
CA ALA A 502 14.72 13.63 -42.06
C ALA A 502 15.56 14.86 -41.66
N LEU A 503 14.94 15.84 -40.99
CA LEU A 503 15.63 17.03 -40.48
C LEU A 503 16.63 16.65 -39.37
N LEU A 504 16.21 15.83 -38.40
CA LEU A 504 17.09 15.32 -37.34
C LEU A 504 18.23 14.47 -37.91
N ARG A 505 17.95 13.60 -38.89
CA ARG A 505 18.95 12.76 -39.59
C ARG A 505 19.97 13.63 -40.34
N ALA A 506 19.52 14.67 -41.04
CA ALA A 506 20.41 15.59 -41.72
C ALA A 506 21.34 16.33 -40.75
N LYS A 507 20.82 16.77 -39.59
CA LYS A 507 21.64 17.37 -38.52
C LYS A 507 22.67 16.39 -37.97
N ALA A 508 22.27 15.15 -37.69
CA ALA A 508 23.17 14.11 -37.20
C ALA A 508 24.31 13.80 -38.19
N LEU A 509 23.98 13.65 -39.48
CA LEU A 509 24.97 13.43 -40.56
C LEU A 509 25.90 14.64 -40.73
N SER A 510 25.38 15.86 -40.60
CA SER A 510 26.19 17.08 -40.61
C SER A 510 27.19 17.12 -39.44
N GLN A 511 26.75 16.78 -38.22
CA GLN A 511 27.64 16.69 -37.04
C GLN A 511 28.71 15.60 -37.19
N GLN A 512 28.44 14.52 -37.94
CA GLN A 512 29.43 13.49 -38.28
C GLN A 512 30.37 13.85 -39.44
N GLY A 513 30.22 15.03 -40.06
CA GLY A 513 31.03 15.41 -41.22
C GLY A 513 30.64 14.69 -42.52
N ARG A 514 29.38 14.29 -42.67
CA ARG A 514 28.80 13.61 -43.86
C ARG A 514 27.81 14.52 -44.61
N PRO A 515 28.25 15.66 -45.19
CA PRO A 515 27.35 16.68 -45.73
C PRO A 515 26.56 16.23 -46.97
N SER A 516 27.14 15.39 -47.82
CA SER A 516 26.47 14.86 -49.02
C SER A 516 25.25 14.00 -48.65
N GLU A 517 25.39 13.15 -47.64
CA GLU A 517 24.31 12.31 -47.12
C GLU A 517 23.27 13.13 -46.37
N ALA A 518 23.70 14.15 -45.63
CA ALA A 518 22.79 15.09 -44.98
C ALA A 518 21.89 15.81 -45.99
N LEU A 519 22.45 16.31 -47.09
CA LEU A 519 21.70 16.95 -48.17
C LEU A 519 20.78 15.94 -48.89
N ALA A 520 21.23 14.70 -49.09
CA ALA A 520 20.38 13.64 -49.66
C ALA A 520 19.17 13.33 -48.76
N SER A 521 19.36 13.30 -47.44
CA SER A 521 18.28 13.13 -46.45
C SER A 521 17.26 14.28 -46.49
N LEU A 522 17.69 15.51 -46.77
CA LEU A 522 16.76 16.64 -46.96
C LEU A 522 16.04 16.57 -48.32
N ALA A 523 16.73 16.09 -49.36
CA ALA A 523 16.16 15.96 -50.69
C ALA A 523 15.08 14.86 -50.78
N SER A 524 15.12 13.85 -49.91
CA SER A 524 14.10 12.79 -49.84
C SER A 524 12.77 13.24 -49.23
N LEU A 525 12.64 14.52 -48.83
CA LEU A 525 11.40 15.06 -48.29
C LEU A 525 10.31 15.18 -49.37
N PRO A 526 9.01 14.97 -49.04
CA PRO A 526 7.91 15.03 -50.01
C PRO A 526 7.82 16.37 -50.76
N ASP A 527 8.14 17.48 -50.08
CA ASP A 527 8.14 18.83 -50.66
C ASP A 527 9.47 19.18 -51.37
N GLY A 528 10.33 18.19 -51.65
CA GLY A 528 11.69 18.41 -52.19
C GLY A 528 12.60 19.17 -51.22
N GLY A 529 12.30 19.11 -49.90
CA GLY A 529 13.00 19.86 -48.87
C GLY A 529 12.72 21.37 -48.91
N GLN A 530 11.56 21.78 -49.42
CA GLN A 530 11.10 23.17 -49.30
C GLN A 530 10.59 23.46 -47.87
N GLY A 531 10.69 24.71 -47.45
CA GLY A 531 10.28 25.20 -46.12
C GLY A 531 11.43 25.69 -45.26
N GLU A 532 11.10 26.54 -44.28
CA GLU A 532 12.06 27.30 -43.46
C GLU A 532 13.06 26.40 -42.72
N ASP A 533 12.59 25.39 -41.98
CA ASP A 533 13.46 24.50 -41.18
C ASP A 533 14.48 23.75 -42.06
N ALA A 534 14.08 23.35 -43.27
CA ALA A 534 14.96 22.67 -44.23
C ALA A 534 15.99 23.63 -44.85
N ALA A 535 15.61 24.87 -45.12
CA ALA A 535 16.52 25.91 -45.58
C ALA A 535 17.56 26.26 -44.49
N ARG A 536 17.14 26.38 -43.23
CA ARG A 536 18.05 26.56 -42.08
C ARG A 536 19.02 25.38 -41.95
N ALA A 537 18.55 24.14 -42.08
CA ALA A 537 19.40 22.96 -42.07
C ALA A 537 20.44 22.96 -43.20
N ARG A 538 20.08 23.38 -44.42
CA ARG A 538 21.03 23.50 -45.55
C ARG A 538 22.12 24.53 -45.29
N VAL A 539 21.77 25.67 -44.70
CA VAL A 539 22.74 26.69 -44.28
C VAL A 539 23.73 26.09 -43.29
N ASP A 540 23.24 25.43 -42.24
CA ASP A 540 24.09 24.79 -41.23
C ASP A 540 25.02 23.72 -41.83
N ILE A 541 24.51 22.87 -42.74
CA ILE A 541 25.31 21.84 -43.42
C ILE A 541 26.44 22.48 -44.23
N ALA A 542 26.11 23.45 -45.09
CA ALA A 542 27.09 24.10 -45.95
C ALA A 542 28.12 24.92 -45.15
N TRP A 543 27.68 25.57 -44.07
CA TRP A 543 28.55 26.33 -43.18
C TRP A 543 29.54 25.42 -42.44
N ARG A 544 29.07 24.29 -41.87
CA ARG A 544 29.94 23.32 -41.19
C ARG A 544 30.90 22.61 -42.15
N SER A 545 30.48 22.36 -43.39
CA SER A 545 31.36 21.77 -44.41
C SER A 545 32.32 22.77 -45.04
N GLN A 546 32.28 24.05 -44.63
CA GLN A 546 33.07 25.15 -45.22
C GLN A 546 32.86 25.32 -46.73
N ASP A 547 31.69 24.92 -47.23
CA ASP A 547 31.29 25.14 -48.61
C ASP A 547 30.58 26.49 -48.73
N TRP A 548 31.39 27.54 -48.84
CA TRP A 548 30.93 28.93 -48.83
C TRP A 548 30.03 29.29 -50.02
N ALA A 549 30.22 28.64 -51.18
CA ALA A 549 29.37 28.86 -52.34
C ALA A 549 27.96 28.30 -52.10
N SER A 550 27.88 27.05 -51.61
CA SER A 550 26.60 26.44 -51.22
C SER A 550 25.94 27.17 -50.04
N ALA A 551 26.73 27.65 -49.07
CA ALA A 551 26.21 28.40 -47.93
C ALA A 551 25.60 29.73 -48.36
N ALA A 552 26.26 30.44 -49.28
CA ALA A 552 25.75 31.68 -49.86
C ALA A 552 24.41 31.48 -50.58
N GLY A 553 24.29 30.41 -51.38
CA GLY A 553 23.04 30.03 -52.05
C GLY A 553 21.94 29.61 -51.07
N ALA A 554 22.25 28.78 -50.08
CA ALA A 554 21.28 28.33 -49.08
C ALA A 554 20.74 29.49 -48.21
N LEU A 555 21.57 30.48 -47.90
CA LEU A 555 21.16 31.69 -47.19
C LEU A 555 20.22 32.57 -48.04
N ASP A 556 20.45 32.62 -49.35
CA ASP A 556 19.57 33.31 -50.29
C ASP A 556 18.18 32.65 -50.34
N ASP A 557 18.16 31.31 -50.43
CA ASP A 557 16.93 30.52 -50.39
C ASP A 557 16.19 30.70 -49.07
N LEU A 558 16.90 30.75 -47.93
CA LEU A 558 16.31 30.99 -46.62
C LEU A 558 15.69 32.39 -46.52
N LEU A 559 16.40 33.42 -46.97
CA LEU A 559 15.87 34.80 -47.00
C LEU A 559 14.62 34.89 -47.88
N ARG A 560 14.62 34.24 -49.05
CA ARG A 560 13.42 34.14 -49.90
C ARG A 560 12.27 33.40 -49.24
N ALA A 561 12.55 32.30 -48.53
CA ALA A 561 11.54 31.53 -47.80
C ALA A 561 10.90 32.35 -46.66
N LEU A 562 11.69 33.19 -46.00
CA LEU A 562 11.21 34.15 -44.99
C LEU A 562 10.50 35.37 -45.60
N SER A 563 10.36 35.43 -46.93
CA SER A 563 9.87 36.60 -47.67
C SER A 563 10.66 37.88 -47.37
N ALA A 564 11.92 37.74 -46.96
CA ALA A 564 12.82 38.85 -46.68
C ALA A 564 13.43 39.34 -48.00
N GLN A 565 12.97 40.51 -48.44
CA GLN A 565 13.47 41.16 -49.66
C GLN A 565 13.86 42.61 -49.37
N PRO A 566 14.87 43.15 -50.07
CA PRO A 566 15.21 44.56 -49.95
C PRO A 566 14.06 45.41 -50.49
N ILE A 567 13.53 46.30 -49.66
CA ILE A 567 12.43 47.20 -50.04
C ILE A 567 13.03 48.39 -50.81
N PRO A 568 12.64 48.67 -52.06
CA PRO A 568 13.16 49.81 -52.80
C PRO A 568 12.61 51.13 -52.24
N GLY A 569 13.47 52.11 -52.01
CA GLY A 569 13.07 53.45 -51.57
C GLY A 569 14.26 54.33 -51.20
N PRO A 570 14.06 55.66 -51.05
CA PRO A 570 15.11 56.58 -50.63
C PRO A 570 15.59 56.33 -49.19
N GLU A 571 14.72 55.74 -48.34
CA GLU A 571 15.01 55.40 -46.95
C GLU A 571 14.27 54.10 -46.58
N PRO A 572 14.83 52.93 -46.97
CA PRO A 572 14.18 51.66 -46.69
C PRO A 572 14.19 51.33 -45.20
N PRO A 573 13.13 50.70 -44.66
CA PRO A 573 13.08 50.34 -43.25
C PRO A 573 14.15 49.31 -42.91
N ALA A 574 14.73 49.44 -41.70
CA ALA A 574 15.70 48.50 -41.17
C ALA A 574 15.07 47.09 -41.06
N PRO A 575 15.74 46.02 -41.53
CA PRO A 575 15.26 44.67 -41.35
C PRO A 575 15.24 44.28 -39.86
N ALA A 576 14.42 43.28 -39.51
CA ALA A 576 14.44 42.69 -38.19
C ALA A 576 15.84 42.12 -37.85
N PRO A 577 16.27 42.09 -36.58
CA PRO A 577 17.62 41.68 -36.19
C PRO A 577 18.04 40.30 -36.76
N GLU A 578 17.13 39.33 -36.73
CA GLU A 578 17.39 38.00 -37.31
C GLU A 578 17.67 38.07 -38.81
N THR A 579 16.87 38.83 -39.56
CA THR A 579 17.05 39.04 -41.00
C THR A 579 18.35 39.78 -41.29
N ALA A 580 18.68 40.81 -40.52
CA ALA A 580 19.93 41.55 -40.64
C ALA A 580 21.14 40.63 -40.45
N ASN A 581 21.09 39.75 -39.46
CA ASN A 581 22.12 38.74 -39.21
C ASN A 581 22.28 37.75 -40.37
N LEU A 582 21.18 37.26 -40.95
CA LEU A 582 21.20 36.38 -42.13
C LEU A 582 21.77 37.09 -43.37
N VAL A 583 21.42 38.36 -43.58
CA VAL A 583 21.94 39.20 -44.67
C VAL A 583 23.46 39.40 -44.54
N LEU A 584 23.95 39.64 -43.32
CA LEU A 584 25.39 39.71 -43.02
C LEU A 584 26.09 38.38 -43.28
N ARG A 585 25.53 37.26 -42.81
CA ARG A 585 26.11 35.93 -43.04
C ARG A 585 26.20 35.57 -44.52
N ARG A 586 25.20 35.96 -45.33
CA ARG A 586 25.25 35.75 -46.79
C ARG A 586 26.38 36.55 -47.41
N ALA A 587 26.58 37.80 -46.98
CA ALA A 587 27.70 38.62 -47.44
C ALA A 587 29.06 37.98 -47.10
N VAL A 588 29.19 37.41 -45.90
CA VAL A 588 30.40 36.67 -45.47
C VAL A 588 30.63 35.45 -46.36
N ALA A 589 29.60 34.62 -46.57
CA ALA A 589 29.71 33.43 -47.42
C ALA A 589 30.09 33.77 -48.87
N LEU A 590 29.48 34.80 -49.45
CA LEU A 590 29.81 35.33 -50.78
C LEU A 590 31.25 35.86 -50.87
N ARG A 591 31.77 36.45 -49.79
CA ARG A 591 33.15 36.92 -49.76
C ARG A 591 34.14 35.75 -49.80
N LEU A 592 33.81 34.67 -49.10
CA LEU A 592 34.64 33.48 -48.96
C LEU A 592 34.54 32.51 -50.16
N SER A 593 33.50 32.63 -51.00
CA SER A 593 33.28 31.74 -52.16
C SER A 593 34.07 32.10 -53.43
N GLY A 594 34.98 33.08 -53.38
CA GLY A 594 35.91 33.38 -54.48
C GLY A 594 35.42 34.45 -55.45
N GLU A 595 35.85 34.40 -56.72
CA GLU A 595 35.61 35.48 -57.68
C GLU A 595 34.15 35.64 -58.13
N GLU A 596 33.43 34.54 -58.31
CA GLU A 596 32.01 34.56 -58.66
C GLU A 596 31.18 35.15 -57.52
N GLY A 597 31.48 34.75 -56.28
CA GLY A 597 30.88 35.29 -55.07
C GLY A 597 31.09 36.80 -54.90
N ARG A 598 32.26 37.33 -55.28
CA ARG A 598 32.54 38.78 -55.23
C ARG A 598 31.64 39.59 -56.18
N ARG A 599 31.26 39.04 -57.33
CA ARG A 599 30.34 39.72 -58.26
C ARG A 599 28.93 39.79 -57.68
N GLU A 600 28.47 38.69 -57.10
CA GLU A 600 27.20 38.66 -56.36
C GLU A 600 27.24 39.56 -55.12
N LEU A 601 28.38 39.63 -54.41
CA LEU A 601 28.55 40.47 -53.22
C LEU A 601 28.38 41.97 -53.54
N ALA A 602 28.87 42.42 -54.70
CA ALA A 602 28.68 43.79 -55.13
C ALA A 602 27.20 44.12 -55.40
N GLN A 603 26.45 43.18 -56.00
CA GLN A 603 25.01 43.31 -56.21
C GLN A 603 24.26 43.28 -54.87
N TRP A 604 24.66 42.38 -53.96
CA TRP A 604 24.10 42.24 -52.62
C TRP A 604 24.29 43.51 -51.78
N ARG A 605 25.47 44.14 -51.85
CA ARG A 605 25.75 45.43 -51.22
C ARG A 605 24.83 46.52 -51.77
N ALA A 606 24.65 46.58 -53.10
CA ALA A 606 23.81 47.59 -53.72
C ALA A 606 22.33 47.44 -53.32
N SER A 607 21.84 46.21 -53.15
CA SER A 607 20.44 45.95 -52.79
C SER A 607 20.15 46.13 -51.29
N TRP A 608 21.01 45.62 -50.41
CA TRP A 608 20.78 45.61 -48.96
C TRP A 608 21.50 46.71 -48.18
N GLY A 609 22.53 47.35 -48.77
CA GLY A 609 23.34 48.38 -48.12
C GLY A 609 22.53 49.51 -47.48
N PRO A 610 21.55 50.13 -48.18
CA PRO A 610 20.75 51.20 -47.60
C PRO A 610 19.90 50.77 -46.40
N ALA A 611 19.35 49.55 -46.41
CA ALA A 611 18.52 49.03 -45.33
C ALA A 611 19.36 48.57 -44.12
N MET A 612 20.54 48.00 -44.37
CA MET A 612 21.47 47.53 -43.33
C MET A 612 22.16 48.69 -42.59
N ALA A 613 22.25 49.89 -43.18
CA ALA A 613 22.88 51.04 -42.53
C ALA A 613 22.18 51.45 -41.22
N GLY A 614 20.90 51.11 -41.07
CA GLY A 614 20.10 51.37 -39.87
C GLY A 614 20.08 50.24 -38.84
N THR A 615 20.83 49.14 -39.03
CA THR A 615 20.87 47.99 -38.10
C THR A 615 22.15 47.95 -37.28
N GLU A 616 22.17 47.15 -36.20
CA GLU A 616 23.38 46.90 -35.41
C GLU A 616 24.49 46.23 -36.25
N GLU A 617 24.11 45.40 -37.22
CA GLU A 617 25.00 44.71 -38.16
C GLU A 617 25.49 45.59 -39.32
N GLY A 618 25.00 46.82 -39.45
CA GLY A 618 25.34 47.74 -40.55
C GLY A 618 26.84 48.00 -40.72
N PRO A 619 27.60 48.34 -39.66
CA PRO A 619 29.04 48.53 -39.75
C PRO A 619 29.78 47.28 -40.24
N ALA A 620 29.44 46.12 -39.67
CA ALA A 620 29.97 44.82 -40.07
C ALA A 620 29.71 44.50 -41.54
N PHE A 621 28.46 44.70 -41.98
CA PHE A 621 28.06 44.51 -43.37
C PHE A 621 28.83 45.42 -44.31
N GLY A 622 29.06 46.67 -43.91
CA GLY A 622 29.85 47.65 -44.66
C GLY A 622 31.29 47.21 -44.90
N VAL A 623 31.95 46.62 -43.89
CA VAL A 623 33.33 46.11 -43.97
C VAL A 623 33.39 44.86 -44.87
N VAL A 624 32.52 43.87 -44.63
CA VAL A 624 32.52 42.60 -45.37
C VAL A 624 32.29 42.82 -46.87
N THR A 625 31.43 43.78 -47.22
CA THR A 625 31.06 44.08 -48.60
C THR A 625 31.98 45.10 -49.29
N ASP A 626 33.00 45.62 -48.61
CA ASP A 626 33.91 46.62 -49.20
C ASP A 626 34.75 46.01 -50.35
N PRO A 627 34.70 46.59 -51.57
CA PRO A 627 35.56 46.15 -52.67
C PRO A 627 37.07 46.33 -52.39
N GLY A 628 37.47 47.22 -51.48
CA GLY A 628 38.86 47.56 -51.19
C GLY A 628 39.62 46.62 -50.22
N VAL A 629 38.92 45.78 -49.45
CA VAL A 629 39.53 44.99 -48.35
C VAL A 629 39.83 43.56 -48.80
N LEU A 630 40.94 43.32 -49.50
CA LEU A 630 41.33 41.95 -49.91
C LEU A 630 41.66 41.06 -48.70
N PRO A 631 41.27 39.78 -48.68
CA PRO A 631 41.85 38.83 -47.74
C PRO A 631 43.33 38.65 -48.08
N GLY A 632 44.22 39.21 -47.25
CA GLY A 632 45.67 39.02 -47.35
C GLY A 632 46.52 40.21 -47.80
N SER A 633 45.97 41.40 -48.08
CA SER A 633 46.80 42.60 -48.34
C SER A 633 46.82 43.54 -47.14
N GLY A 634 47.94 43.61 -46.44
CA GLY A 634 48.15 44.41 -45.23
C GLY A 634 48.24 45.92 -45.46
N SER A 635 47.21 46.56 -46.03
CA SER A 635 47.13 48.02 -46.06
C SER A 635 45.68 48.51 -46.04
N VAL A 636 45.26 49.08 -44.91
CA VAL A 636 43.96 49.74 -44.71
C VAL A 636 44.20 51.15 -44.17
N PRO A 637 43.53 52.20 -44.69
CA PRO A 637 43.19 53.41 -43.93
C PRO A 637 41.71 53.32 -43.49
N GLY A 638 41.47 53.02 -42.21
CA GLY A 638 40.17 52.71 -41.57
C GLY A 638 40.38 51.82 -40.33
N PRO A 639 39.41 51.66 -39.38
CA PRO A 639 39.67 51.19 -38.00
C PRO A 639 40.31 49.78 -37.90
N SER A 640 40.79 49.44 -36.71
CA SER A 640 41.93 48.53 -36.51
C SER A 640 41.75 47.08 -37.02
N PRO A 641 42.80 46.42 -37.56
CA PRO A 641 42.75 45.03 -38.06
C PRO A 641 42.29 43.97 -37.03
N ALA A 642 42.34 44.30 -35.73
CA ALA A 642 41.97 43.41 -34.64
C ALA A 642 40.45 43.35 -34.41
N GLU A 643 39.73 44.43 -34.69
CA GLU A 643 38.26 44.49 -34.59
C GLU A 643 37.62 43.73 -35.74
N ASP A 644 38.15 43.90 -36.96
CA ASP A 644 37.75 43.09 -38.11
C ASP A 644 37.95 41.60 -37.83
N ALA A 645 39.15 41.18 -37.40
CA ALA A 645 39.45 39.78 -37.13
C ALA A 645 38.55 39.13 -36.05
N ARG A 646 38.17 39.88 -35.01
CA ARG A 646 37.21 39.42 -34.00
C ARG A 646 35.81 39.27 -34.58
N LEU A 647 35.36 40.23 -35.36
CA LEU A 647 34.07 40.21 -36.01
C LEU A 647 33.96 39.05 -37.02
N TRP A 648 35.05 38.74 -37.72
CA TRP A 648 35.17 37.55 -38.56
C TRP A 648 35.12 36.25 -37.76
N GLN A 649 35.84 36.16 -36.62
CA GLN A 649 35.81 34.97 -35.77
C GLN A 649 34.44 34.72 -35.13
N GLU A 650 33.76 35.77 -34.65
CA GLU A 650 32.41 35.67 -34.06
C GLU A 650 31.36 35.26 -35.10
N THR A 651 31.41 35.81 -36.31
CA THR A 651 30.49 35.42 -37.40
C THR A 651 30.75 34.02 -37.93
N LEU A 652 32.01 33.55 -37.94
CA LEU A 652 32.38 32.19 -38.35
C LEU A 652 31.96 31.12 -37.33
N GLN A 653 31.98 31.42 -36.03
CA GLN A 653 31.67 30.44 -34.97
C GLN A 653 30.16 30.20 -34.73
N GLY A 654 29.27 31.09 -35.18
CA GLY A 654 27.88 31.14 -34.69
C GLY A 654 26.77 30.55 -35.57
N ALA A 655 27.02 29.64 -36.52
CA ALA A 655 25.98 29.17 -37.47
C ALA A 655 25.29 27.86 -37.05
N ASP A 656 24.76 27.78 -35.82
CA ASP A 656 23.81 26.72 -35.48
C ASP A 656 22.38 27.27 -35.54
N LEU A 657 21.89 27.51 -36.76
CA LEU A 657 20.53 28.00 -37.01
C LEU A 657 19.49 26.90 -36.77
N PHE A 658 19.93 25.64 -36.68
CA PHE A 658 19.09 24.50 -36.36
C PHE A 658 18.87 24.28 -34.85
N SER A 659 19.66 24.94 -34.00
CA SER A 659 19.50 24.88 -32.53
C SER A 659 18.09 25.26 -32.08
N THR A 660 17.48 26.28 -32.70
CA THR A 660 16.10 26.71 -32.43
C THR A 660 15.07 25.60 -32.70
N PHE A 661 15.32 24.73 -33.69
CA PHE A 661 14.48 23.58 -33.96
C PHE A 661 14.63 22.52 -32.86
N LEU A 662 15.86 22.24 -32.41
CA LEU A 662 16.13 21.31 -31.31
C LEU A 662 15.56 21.78 -29.98
N GLU A 663 15.58 23.09 -29.70
CA GLU A 663 14.99 23.66 -28.48
C GLU A 663 13.49 23.42 -28.37
N ARG A 664 12.78 23.24 -29.49
CA ARG A 664 11.35 22.86 -29.47
C ARG A 664 11.13 21.51 -28.81
N TYR A 665 12.10 20.59 -28.85
CA TYR A 665 12.01 19.28 -28.18
C TYR A 665 12.30 19.33 -26.68
N LYS A 666 12.89 20.42 -26.18
CA LYS A 666 12.93 20.72 -24.75
C LYS A 666 11.53 21.13 -24.27
N LYS A 667 10.91 22.09 -24.96
CA LYS A 667 9.67 22.76 -24.52
C LYS A 667 8.34 22.12 -24.97
N ARG A 668 8.30 21.29 -26.01
CA ARG A 668 7.02 20.75 -26.53
C ARG A 668 6.42 19.71 -25.59
N GLN A 669 5.35 20.14 -24.92
CA GLN A 669 4.26 19.30 -24.44
C GLN A 669 3.56 18.61 -25.63
N PRO A 670 3.03 17.39 -25.46
CA PRO A 670 2.14 16.80 -26.45
C PRO A 670 0.89 17.68 -26.60
N PRO A 671 0.35 17.89 -27.82
CA PRO A 671 -0.94 18.53 -27.98
C PRO A 671 -2.02 17.66 -27.31
N PRO A 672 -3.08 18.25 -26.71
CA PRO A 672 -4.24 17.48 -26.30
C PRO A 672 -4.84 16.76 -27.52
N PRO A 673 -5.35 15.53 -27.36
CA PRO A 673 -6.01 14.83 -28.46
C PRO A 673 -7.23 15.66 -28.94
N PRO A 674 -7.58 15.56 -30.24
CA PRO A 674 -8.71 16.28 -30.81
C PRO A 674 -10.05 15.93 -30.16
#